data_AF-A0A2N9NR05-F1
#
_entry.id   AF-A0A2N9NR05-F1
#
_cell.length_a   1.000
_cell.length_b   1.000
_cell.length_c   1.000
_cell.angle_alpha   90.00
_cell.angle_beta   90.00
_cell.angle_gamma   90.00
#
_symmetry.space_group_name_H-M   'P 1'
#
loop_
_entity.id
_entity.type
_entity.pdbx_description
1 polymer ?
#
loop_
_entity_poly.entity_id
_entity_poly.type
_entity_poly.pdbx_seq_one_letter_code
_entity_poly.pdbx_strand_id
1 'polypeptide(L)'
;MQPKTFTSMKTITASGSRSISARLWRGLTPVSLTLLAALAVAIIVPARAETPPSAIPFSDIGARATAGYQGDALSVTTTADGALLRCGCQKLAGYATPQGLWLESTGPGKAGKFRVVAATLRRVGNSTAIFPLPATGTVSVQDKLVRFTRPGLTEEYSVSVDGVRQDFVIAAPPAGAGDLCVELALSGARAEAAAGGARLTLAGSGRKLAYSRLRAEDAAGRELTARLELLSADRLAVSVADANATYPVRIDPTFSDADWVSLNPGIPGANGRVIAIAVDGSGNVYVAGNFTVIGTVQANYIAKWDGSTWSALGSGMDDVAGALAVSGTNLYVGGGFTKAGGVTVSNIAKWDGSAWSALGSGMNDGVNALAVSGTDLYAGGYFTDAGGVAANYIAKWDGSAWSALGSGISGRVYSQPTVWTGPSVSALAVIGTNLYAGGEFTNAGGVPANCIAKWDGSAWSALGSGVGGYAPCVLALAGRGTDLYAGGAFTTTGGVPANCIAKWDGSAWSALGSGMYGYGVLALAVSGTDLYAGGDFTTAGGVPANYIAKWDGSAWSALGSGLGPSYLGPPWVYALAVSGTDLYAGGQFTTAGGVPAYIAKWDGSVWSALGSGIPGYVDALAVSGTILFAGGNFRGAGCIAKWDGSAWSALGSGLSGSGLPEVSALAVSGTDVYAGGYFTTAGGVPANNIAKWNGSAWSALGSGINGQVYALAVSGTDLYAGGSFTTAGGVPANYIAKWDGSAWSALGSGTGPVSALAVSGTNLYAGGQFTTAGAVPANRIARWDGNAWAALGSGMNNSVLALAADGAGHLFVGGNFYLAGTNVSPYIAQANIGSVPTIMMPPQTQTAEAGATVHFAVDAVGEPPPAYQWYFNGTNILSCTNSNLQLANILFPQSGTYCGGHKCLRCGDQHAGRPERDYPSGSKVGARRQPDGAAGKLPGP
;
A
#
# COMPACT_ATOMS: atom_id res chain seq x y z
N MET A 1 -20.90 -37.31 36.47
CA MET A 1 -20.50 -37.93 37.75
C MET A 1 -19.05 -38.41 37.62
N GLN A 2 -18.24 -38.34 38.68
CA GLN A 2 -17.06 -39.21 38.87
C GLN A 2 -17.47 -40.41 39.75
N PRO A 3 -16.81 -41.59 39.74
CA PRO A 3 -15.40 -41.86 40.12
C PRO A 3 -14.53 -42.31 38.91
N LYS A 4 -13.19 -42.32 38.88
CA LYS A 4 -12.04 -42.47 39.82
C LYS A 4 -11.48 -43.89 40.03
N THR A 5 -10.20 -44.04 39.67
CA THR A 5 -9.09 -44.78 40.33
C THR A 5 -9.09 -46.33 40.34
N PHE A 6 -7.93 -47.02 40.41
CA PHE A 6 -6.56 -46.57 40.75
C PHE A 6 -5.54 -46.75 39.58
N THR A 7 -4.43 -47.52 39.54
CA THR A 7 -3.85 -48.53 40.46
C THR A 7 -2.29 -48.52 40.45
N SER A 8 -1.59 -49.61 40.10
CA SER A 8 -0.15 -49.85 40.40
C SER A 8 0.38 -51.08 39.61
N MET A 9 1.69 -51.38 39.45
CA MET A 9 2.92 -50.80 40.01
C MET A 9 4.17 -50.99 39.10
N LYS A 10 5.11 -50.03 39.16
CA LYS A 10 6.58 -50.05 38.87
C LYS A 10 7.25 -51.14 37.98
N THR A 11 7.84 -50.66 36.86
CA THR A 11 9.30 -50.50 36.62
C THR A 11 10.31 -51.62 36.96
N ILE A 12 11.20 -51.98 36.01
CA ILE A 12 12.69 -51.98 36.17
C ILE A 12 13.48 -52.11 34.83
N THR A 13 14.34 -51.10 34.60
CA THR A 13 15.60 -50.95 33.82
C THR A 13 16.01 -51.82 32.60
N ALA A 14 16.63 -51.13 31.61
CA ALA A 14 17.90 -51.48 30.91
C ALA A 14 17.94 -52.72 29.97
N SER A 15 18.77 -52.77 28.92
CA SER A 15 19.57 -51.77 28.16
C SER A 15 20.10 -52.42 26.87
N GLY A 16 20.85 -51.68 26.05
CA GLY A 16 21.89 -52.32 25.22
C GLY A 16 21.53 -52.62 23.76
N SER A 17 22.08 -51.78 22.89
CA SER A 17 22.23 -51.93 21.44
C SER A 17 22.62 -53.31 20.90
N ARG A 18 22.19 -53.61 19.65
CA ARG A 18 23.12 -53.74 18.49
C ARG A 18 22.39 -53.79 17.14
N SER A 19 23.06 -53.26 16.12
CA SER A 19 22.70 -53.31 14.68
C SER A 19 23.36 -54.52 13.99
N ILE A 20 23.19 -54.62 12.64
CA ILE A 20 23.68 -55.64 11.65
C ILE A 20 22.48 -56.48 11.14
N SER A 21 21.93 -56.34 9.92
CA SER A 21 22.47 -56.24 8.53
C SER A 21 23.13 -57.55 8.04
N ALA A 22 22.94 -58.10 6.84
CA ALA A 22 22.27 -57.59 5.64
C ALA A 22 21.94 -58.72 4.61
N ARG A 23 21.21 -58.34 3.54
CA ARG A 23 21.38 -58.78 2.11
C ARG A 23 21.06 -60.22 1.63
N LEU A 24 20.08 -60.27 0.70
CA LEU A 24 20.07 -60.98 -0.62
C LEU A 24 19.98 -62.54 -0.60
N TRP A 25 19.50 -63.26 -1.63
CA TRP A 25 19.10 -62.93 -3.03
C TRP A 25 18.16 -64.00 -3.65
N ARG A 26 17.26 -63.61 -4.60
CA ARG A 26 16.61 -64.39 -5.71
C ARG A 26 15.86 -65.72 -5.38
N GLY A 27 14.75 -66.09 -6.03
CA GLY A 27 13.92 -65.41 -7.04
C GLY A 27 12.95 -66.37 -7.79
N LEU A 28 12.13 -65.80 -8.69
CA LEU A 28 11.18 -66.44 -9.65
C LEU A 28 9.78 -66.88 -9.16
N THR A 29 8.91 -67.09 -10.15
CA THR A 29 7.42 -67.06 -10.20
C THR A 29 6.85 -68.44 -10.65
N PRO A 30 5.53 -68.70 -10.88
CA PRO A 30 4.38 -67.78 -10.98
C PRO A 30 3.02 -68.18 -10.34
N VAL A 31 2.19 -67.14 -10.13
CA VAL A 31 0.71 -67.08 -10.24
C VAL A 31 -0.12 -68.27 -9.69
N SER A 32 -0.60 -68.09 -8.45
CA SER A 32 -2.01 -68.32 -8.06
C SER A 32 -2.60 -67.00 -7.53
N LEU A 33 -2.64 -65.99 -8.41
CA LEU A 33 -2.90 -64.58 -8.06
C LEU A 33 -4.40 -64.24 -7.98
N THR A 34 -5.21 -65.09 -7.34
CA THR A 34 -6.68 -64.99 -7.43
C THR A 34 -7.45 -65.14 -6.10
N LEU A 35 -6.79 -65.30 -4.95
CA LEU A 35 -7.49 -65.23 -3.64
C LEU A 35 -6.71 -64.58 -2.47
N LEU A 36 -5.67 -63.79 -2.75
CA LEU A 36 -5.02 -62.92 -1.75
C LEU A 36 -5.01 -61.43 -2.15
N ALA A 37 -5.85 -61.04 -3.11
CA ALA A 37 -6.02 -59.65 -3.56
C ALA A 37 -7.12 -58.88 -2.79
N ALA A 38 -7.56 -59.39 -1.64
CA ALA A 38 -8.72 -58.88 -0.89
C ALA A 38 -8.37 -58.08 0.38
N LEU A 39 -7.11 -58.04 0.81
CA LEU A 39 -6.69 -57.30 2.03
C LEU A 39 -5.26 -56.72 1.96
N ALA A 40 -4.79 -56.38 0.76
CA ALA A 40 -3.44 -55.82 0.56
C ALA A 40 -3.33 -54.72 -0.53
N VAL A 41 -4.43 -54.36 -1.22
CA VAL A 41 -4.48 -53.23 -2.16
C VAL A 41 -5.79 -52.47 -1.98
N ALA A 42 -5.88 -51.65 -0.93
CA ALA A 42 -6.99 -50.72 -0.73
C ALA A 42 -6.58 -49.55 0.19
N ILE A 43 -6.53 -48.29 -0.26
CA ILE A 43 -6.40 -47.82 -1.65
C ILE A 43 -5.36 -46.69 -1.59
N ILE A 44 -4.21 -46.83 -2.26
CA ILE A 44 -3.49 -45.62 -2.70
C ILE A 44 -4.38 -45.05 -3.80
N VAL A 45 -5.20 -44.07 -3.45
CA VAL A 45 -5.88 -43.27 -4.47
C VAL A 45 -4.76 -42.47 -5.13
N PRO A 46 -4.38 -42.73 -6.41
CA PRO A 46 -3.65 -41.71 -7.13
C PRO A 46 -4.59 -40.52 -7.12
N ALA A 47 -4.17 -39.41 -6.49
CA ALA A 47 -5.01 -38.23 -6.37
C ALA A 47 -5.49 -37.90 -7.78
N ARG A 48 -6.78 -38.13 -8.03
CA ARG A 48 -7.37 -37.94 -9.36
C ARG A 48 -7.06 -36.51 -9.68
N ALA A 49 -6.26 -36.28 -10.72
CA ALA A 49 -5.93 -34.93 -11.13
C ALA A 49 -7.24 -34.28 -11.55
N GLU A 50 -7.84 -33.54 -10.63
CA GLU A 50 -8.86 -32.57 -10.94
C GLU A 50 -8.13 -31.54 -11.79
N THR A 51 -8.26 -31.73 -13.11
CA THR A 51 -7.93 -30.72 -14.10
C THR A 51 -8.47 -29.40 -13.55
N PRO A 52 -7.61 -28.43 -13.22
CA PRO A 52 -8.01 -27.29 -12.39
C PRO A 52 -9.24 -26.65 -13.01
N PRO A 53 -10.28 -26.34 -12.21
CA PRO A 53 -11.58 -25.92 -12.73
C PRO A 53 -11.36 -24.80 -13.74
N SER A 54 -11.73 -25.08 -15.00
CA SER A 54 -11.27 -24.34 -16.18
C SER A 54 -11.31 -22.85 -15.92
N ALA A 55 -10.14 -22.19 -16.01
CA ALA A 55 -9.96 -20.79 -15.63
C ALA A 55 -11.13 -19.97 -16.14
N ILE A 56 -11.87 -19.34 -15.21
CA ILE A 56 -13.14 -18.67 -15.50
C ILE A 56 -12.88 -17.68 -16.63
N PRO A 57 -13.50 -17.84 -17.81
CA PRO A 57 -13.29 -16.92 -18.93
C PRO A 57 -13.59 -15.50 -18.47
N PHE A 58 -12.79 -14.52 -18.89
CA PHE A 58 -12.91 -13.15 -18.37
C PHE A 58 -14.31 -12.56 -18.63
N SER A 59 -14.96 -12.98 -19.73
CA SER A 59 -16.37 -12.77 -20.06
C SER A 59 -17.36 -13.14 -18.94
N ASP A 60 -17.08 -14.20 -18.20
CA ASP A 60 -17.97 -14.78 -17.19
C ASP A 60 -17.84 -14.10 -15.82
N ILE A 61 -16.77 -13.33 -15.59
CA ILE A 61 -16.42 -12.84 -14.24
C ILE A 61 -17.48 -11.86 -13.72
N GLY A 62 -17.87 -10.87 -14.51
CA GLY A 62 -18.93 -9.91 -14.14
C GLY A 62 -20.30 -10.59 -13.93
N ALA A 63 -20.60 -11.61 -14.73
CA ALA A 63 -21.82 -12.42 -14.57
C ALA A 63 -21.81 -13.24 -13.28
N ARG A 64 -20.68 -13.90 -12.94
CA ARG A 64 -20.53 -14.68 -11.70
C ARG A 64 -20.47 -13.80 -10.45
N ALA A 65 -19.82 -12.64 -10.53
CA ALA A 65 -19.81 -11.64 -9.46
C ALA A 65 -21.23 -11.12 -9.17
N THR A 66 -22.00 -10.83 -10.23
CA THR A 66 -23.40 -10.42 -10.12
C THR A 66 -24.30 -11.56 -9.60
N ALA A 67 -24.03 -12.82 -9.96
CA ALA A 67 -24.75 -13.98 -9.43
C ALA A 67 -24.45 -14.26 -7.93
N GLY A 68 -23.28 -13.86 -7.44
CA GLY A 68 -22.92 -13.91 -6.02
C GLY A 68 -23.43 -12.73 -5.18
N TYR A 69 -23.98 -11.68 -5.82
CA TYR A 69 -24.37 -10.45 -5.14
C TYR A 69 -25.78 -10.55 -4.53
N GLN A 70 -25.87 -10.39 -3.20
CA GLN A 70 -27.09 -10.55 -2.40
C GLN A 70 -27.69 -9.20 -1.93
N GLY A 71 -27.46 -8.11 -2.69
CA GLY A 71 -27.93 -6.77 -2.32
C GLY A 71 -28.91 -6.16 -3.33
N ASP A 72 -29.84 -5.34 -2.86
CA ASP A 72 -30.91 -4.73 -3.67
C ASP A 72 -30.44 -3.58 -4.61
N ALA A 73 -29.13 -3.36 -4.73
CA ALA A 73 -28.56 -2.20 -5.42
C ALA A 73 -28.47 -2.33 -6.96
N LEU A 74 -28.75 -3.52 -7.52
CA LEU A 74 -28.69 -3.81 -8.95
C LEU A 74 -30.07 -4.20 -9.50
N SER A 75 -30.64 -3.38 -10.37
CA SER A 75 -31.95 -3.68 -10.98
C SER A 75 -32.09 -3.10 -12.39
N VAL A 76 -32.73 -3.84 -13.29
CA VAL A 76 -33.31 -3.28 -14.52
C VAL A 76 -34.82 -3.38 -14.40
N THR A 77 -35.52 -2.28 -14.66
CA THR A 77 -36.98 -2.15 -14.55
C THR A 77 -37.51 -1.46 -15.80
N THR A 78 -38.54 -2.02 -16.43
CA THR A 78 -39.21 -1.40 -17.58
C THR A 78 -39.91 -0.10 -17.17
N THR A 79 -39.92 0.87 -18.08
CA THR A 79 -40.66 2.13 -17.96
C THR A 79 -41.49 2.33 -19.23
N ALA A 80 -42.42 3.30 -19.23
CA ALA A 80 -43.33 3.53 -20.36
C ALA A 80 -42.58 3.75 -21.71
N ASP A 81 -41.43 4.43 -21.65
CA ASP A 81 -40.63 4.80 -22.83
C ASP A 81 -39.31 4.00 -22.95
N GLY A 82 -39.07 2.98 -22.12
CA GLY A 82 -37.82 2.23 -22.12
C GLY A 82 -37.50 1.50 -20.82
N ALA A 83 -36.38 1.85 -20.17
CA ALA A 83 -35.95 1.19 -18.93
C ALA A 83 -35.18 2.09 -17.96
N LEU A 84 -35.37 1.83 -16.66
CA LEU A 84 -34.53 2.31 -15.56
C LEU A 84 -33.53 1.20 -15.17
N LEU A 85 -32.24 1.54 -15.19
CA LEU A 85 -31.15 0.71 -14.71
C LEU A 85 -30.63 1.33 -13.40
N ARG A 86 -30.60 0.57 -12.31
CA ARG A 86 -30.00 1.01 -11.04
C ARG A 86 -28.66 0.30 -10.83
N CYS A 87 -27.63 1.08 -10.60
CA CYS A 87 -26.28 0.63 -10.25
C CYS A 87 -25.87 1.34 -8.96
N GLY A 88 -26.56 1.01 -7.86
CA GLY A 88 -26.41 1.68 -6.56
C GLY A 88 -25.03 1.50 -5.95
N CYS A 89 -24.33 0.41 -6.28
CA CYS A 89 -22.93 0.20 -5.94
C CYS A 89 -22.03 1.31 -6.54
N GLN A 90 -22.11 1.58 -7.83
CA GLN A 90 -21.40 2.69 -8.48
C GLN A 90 -22.08 4.06 -8.24
N LYS A 91 -23.13 4.16 -7.42
CA LYS A 91 -23.94 5.38 -7.23
C LYS A 91 -24.37 5.99 -8.58
N LEU A 92 -24.90 5.14 -9.47
CA LEU A 92 -25.37 5.51 -10.81
C LEU A 92 -26.80 5.03 -11.05
N ALA A 93 -27.56 5.84 -11.80
CA ALA A 93 -28.84 5.46 -12.40
C ALA A 93 -28.79 5.69 -13.91
N GLY A 94 -29.21 4.70 -14.68
CA GLY A 94 -29.32 4.74 -16.14
C GLY A 94 -30.77 4.80 -16.59
N TYR A 95 -31.06 5.58 -17.62
CA TYR A 95 -32.38 5.76 -18.22
C TYR A 95 -32.25 5.49 -19.71
N ALA A 96 -32.60 4.28 -20.14
CA ALA A 96 -32.61 3.91 -21.55
C ALA A 96 -33.89 4.44 -22.21
N THR A 97 -33.73 5.14 -23.32
CA THR A 97 -34.78 5.89 -24.04
C THR A 97 -34.67 5.65 -25.55
N PRO A 98 -35.67 6.07 -26.36
CA PRO A 98 -35.58 6.02 -27.82
C PRO A 98 -34.48 6.91 -28.42
N GLN A 99 -33.72 7.64 -27.59
CA GLN A 99 -32.55 8.46 -27.93
C GLN A 99 -31.25 7.93 -27.29
N GLY A 100 -31.21 6.66 -26.89
CA GLY A 100 -30.10 5.99 -26.22
C GLY A 100 -30.15 6.04 -24.68
N LEU A 101 -29.04 5.67 -24.04
CA LEU A 101 -28.88 5.66 -22.58
C LEU A 101 -28.46 7.03 -22.03
N TRP A 102 -29.24 7.57 -21.09
CA TRP A 102 -28.80 8.64 -20.17
C TRP A 102 -28.31 8.05 -18.86
N LEU A 103 -27.31 8.68 -18.24
CA LEU A 103 -26.75 8.29 -16.94
C LEU A 103 -26.75 9.46 -15.96
N GLU A 104 -26.97 9.16 -14.69
CA GLU A 104 -27.09 10.14 -13.62
C GLU A 104 -26.36 9.68 -12.35
N SER A 105 -25.57 10.59 -11.77
CA SER A 105 -24.84 10.38 -10.52
C SER A 105 -25.76 10.53 -9.32
N THR A 106 -25.95 9.45 -8.54
CA THR A 106 -26.79 9.43 -7.33
C THR A 106 -26.00 9.69 -6.04
N GLY A 107 -24.72 10.08 -6.15
CA GLY A 107 -23.88 10.39 -5.00
C GLY A 107 -24.26 11.71 -4.31
N PRO A 108 -24.42 11.75 -2.97
CA PRO A 108 -24.69 12.99 -2.22
C PRO A 108 -23.67 14.08 -2.55
N GLY A 109 -24.14 15.29 -2.89
CA GLY A 109 -23.30 16.41 -3.31
C GLY A 109 -22.57 16.25 -4.65
N LYS A 110 -22.63 15.08 -5.30
CA LYS A 110 -21.97 14.78 -6.60
C LYS A 110 -22.97 14.60 -7.77
N ALA A 111 -24.18 15.18 -7.69
CA ALA A 111 -25.27 15.00 -8.67
C ALA A 111 -24.94 15.57 -10.07
N GLY A 112 -25.38 14.90 -11.13
CA GLY A 112 -25.18 15.35 -12.51
C GLY A 112 -25.52 14.27 -13.54
N LYS A 113 -25.92 14.69 -14.74
CA LYS A 113 -26.48 13.82 -15.80
C LYS A 113 -25.67 13.94 -17.10
N PHE A 114 -25.41 12.81 -17.77
CA PHE A 114 -24.59 12.72 -18.97
C PHE A 114 -25.01 11.54 -19.87
N ARG A 115 -24.44 11.42 -21.07
CA ARG A 115 -24.56 10.24 -21.95
C ARG A 115 -23.42 10.15 -22.96
N VAL A 116 -23.11 8.92 -23.38
CA VAL A 116 -22.33 8.60 -24.59
C VAL A 116 -23.23 7.83 -25.54
N VAL A 117 -23.28 8.19 -26.82
CA VAL A 117 -24.06 7.48 -27.84
C VAL A 117 -23.30 7.40 -29.16
N ALA A 118 -23.39 6.28 -29.88
CA ALA A 118 -22.76 6.16 -31.19
C ALA A 118 -23.44 7.07 -32.22
N ALA A 119 -22.63 7.73 -33.06
CA ALA A 119 -23.05 8.76 -34.00
C ALA A 119 -22.76 8.41 -35.47
N THR A 120 -21.61 7.77 -35.75
CA THR A 120 -21.27 7.32 -37.11
C THR A 120 -20.56 5.96 -37.09
N LEU A 121 -20.73 5.20 -38.17
CA LEU A 121 -19.87 4.08 -38.55
C LEU A 121 -19.04 4.49 -39.77
N ARG A 122 -17.75 4.19 -39.79
CA ARG A 122 -16.89 4.40 -40.96
C ARG A 122 -15.70 3.43 -40.97
N ARG A 123 -14.83 3.58 -41.96
CA ARG A 123 -13.50 2.97 -42.02
C ARG A 123 -12.44 3.96 -41.52
N VAL A 124 -11.33 3.47 -40.97
CA VAL A 124 -10.14 4.29 -40.67
C VAL A 124 -9.37 4.56 -41.97
N GLY A 125 -8.95 5.81 -42.19
CA GLY A 125 -8.17 6.22 -43.36
C GLY A 125 -8.97 6.58 -44.63
N ASN A 126 -10.28 6.29 -44.69
CA ASN A 126 -11.14 6.70 -45.81
C ASN A 126 -12.24 7.67 -45.36
N SER A 127 -12.14 8.94 -45.77
CA SER A 127 -13.09 10.01 -45.44
C SER A 127 -14.36 10.03 -46.30
N THR A 128 -14.44 9.23 -47.37
CA THR A 128 -15.55 9.26 -48.34
C THR A 128 -16.70 8.30 -48.03
N ALA A 129 -16.53 7.38 -47.06
CA ALA A 129 -17.51 6.37 -46.68
C ALA A 129 -17.90 6.49 -45.19
N ILE A 130 -18.66 7.53 -44.86
CA ILE A 130 -19.20 7.78 -43.52
C ILE A 130 -20.69 7.42 -43.49
N PHE A 131 -21.07 6.50 -42.61
CA PHE A 131 -22.45 6.08 -42.39
C PHE A 131 -22.99 6.72 -41.10
N PRO A 132 -23.79 7.80 -41.18
CA PRO A 132 -24.41 8.39 -40.00
C PRO A 132 -25.46 7.44 -39.41
N LEU A 133 -25.39 7.22 -38.10
CA LEU A 133 -26.36 6.39 -37.39
C LEU A 133 -27.62 7.21 -37.05
N PRO A 134 -28.84 6.65 -37.20
CA PRO A 134 -30.06 7.33 -36.79
C PRO A 134 -30.01 7.76 -35.33
N ALA A 135 -30.44 8.99 -35.03
CA ALA A 135 -30.45 9.55 -33.67
C ALA A 135 -31.54 8.92 -32.77
N THR A 136 -32.41 8.09 -33.33
CA THR A 136 -33.48 7.38 -32.64
C THR A 136 -33.57 5.92 -33.06
N GLY A 137 -34.24 5.11 -32.23
CA GLY A 137 -34.42 3.67 -32.40
C GLY A 137 -35.48 3.12 -31.43
N THR A 138 -35.67 1.80 -31.41
CA THR A 138 -36.61 1.15 -30.48
C THR A 138 -35.89 0.64 -29.24
N VAL A 139 -36.53 0.70 -28.08
CA VAL A 139 -36.02 0.10 -26.83
C VAL A 139 -36.84 -1.15 -26.51
N SER A 140 -36.15 -2.23 -26.14
CA SER A 140 -36.75 -3.47 -25.61
C SER A 140 -35.99 -3.94 -24.37
N VAL A 141 -36.60 -4.78 -23.54
CA VAL A 141 -35.97 -5.37 -22.34
C VAL A 141 -36.27 -6.85 -22.30
N GLN A 142 -35.24 -7.67 -22.12
CA GLN A 142 -35.33 -9.13 -22.01
C GLN A 142 -34.24 -9.62 -21.06
N ASP A 143 -34.56 -10.50 -20.11
CA ASP A 143 -33.57 -11.18 -19.25
C ASP A 143 -32.59 -10.22 -18.53
N LYS A 144 -33.11 -9.07 -18.07
CA LYS A 144 -32.38 -7.93 -17.48
C LYS A 144 -31.40 -7.19 -18.42
N LEU A 145 -31.36 -7.54 -19.69
CA LEU A 145 -30.64 -6.82 -20.75
C LEU A 145 -31.60 -5.87 -21.47
N VAL A 146 -31.22 -4.60 -21.58
CA VAL A 146 -31.95 -3.60 -22.38
C VAL A 146 -31.31 -3.54 -23.77
N ARG A 147 -32.10 -3.43 -24.85
CA ARG A 147 -31.60 -3.27 -26.21
C ARG A 147 -32.20 -2.04 -26.87
N PHE A 148 -31.35 -1.13 -27.33
CA PHE A 148 -31.66 0.03 -28.16
C PHE A 148 -31.26 -0.26 -29.61
N THR A 149 -32.24 -0.59 -30.44
CA THR A 149 -32.03 -1.08 -31.81
C THR A 149 -32.30 0.02 -32.84
N ARG A 150 -31.35 0.24 -33.76
CA ARG A 150 -31.49 1.17 -34.89
C ARG A 150 -30.79 0.62 -36.15
N PRO A 151 -31.16 1.09 -37.36
CA PRO A 151 -30.47 0.69 -38.59
C PRO A 151 -28.94 0.83 -38.49
N GLY A 152 -28.23 -0.26 -38.75
CA GLY A 152 -26.76 -0.35 -38.72
C GLY A 152 -26.14 -0.73 -37.37
N LEU A 153 -26.82 -0.51 -36.24
CA LEU A 153 -26.26 -0.75 -34.90
C LEU A 153 -27.35 -1.03 -33.85
N THR A 154 -27.14 -2.07 -33.05
CA THR A 154 -27.84 -2.23 -31.76
C THR A 154 -26.90 -1.84 -30.62
N GLU A 155 -27.40 -1.09 -29.65
CA GLU A 155 -26.75 -0.91 -28.35
C GLU A 155 -27.45 -1.78 -27.29
N GLU A 156 -26.72 -2.54 -26.49
CA GLU A 156 -27.29 -3.29 -25.36
C GLU A 156 -26.76 -2.73 -24.03
N TYR A 157 -27.66 -2.50 -23.06
CA TYR A 157 -27.33 -1.94 -21.75
C TYR A 157 -27.67 -2.93 -20.63
N SER A 158 -26.75 -3.10 -19.69
CA SER A 158 -26.94 -3.94 -18.50
C SER A 158 -26.26 -3.33 -17.28
N VAL A 159 -26.59 -3.82 -16.08
CA VAL A 159 -25.92 -3.44 -14.83
C VAL A 159 -25.34 -4.64 -14.12
N SER A 160 -24.08 -4.51 -13.72
CA SER A 160 -23.36 -5.43 -12.83
C SER A 160 -22.78 -4.65 -11.65
N VAL A 161 -22.05 -5.33 -10.77
CA VAL A 161 -21.24 -4.67 -9.73
C VAL A 161 -20.18 -3.73 -10.36
N ASP A 162 -19.66 -4.09 -11.53
CA ASP A 162 -18.63 -3.36 -12.29
C ASP A 162 -19.13 -2.05 -12.89
N GLY A 163 -20.45 -1.90 -13.06
CA GLY A 163 -21.08 -0.65 -13.50
C GLY A 163 -22.24 -0.82 -14.46
N VAL A 164 -22.41 0.18 -15.33
CA VAL A 164 -23.39 0.13 -16.43
C VAL A 164 -22.63 -0.18 -17.72
N ARG A 165 -22.94 -1.30 -18.37
CA ARG A 165 -22.29 -1.74 -19.62
C ARG A 165 -23.07 -1.22 -20.84
N GLN A 166 -22.38 -0.96 -21.94
CA GLN A 166 -22.91 -0.45 -23.21
C GLN A 166 -22.28 -1.23 -24.38
N ASP A 167 -22.95 -2.28 -24.83
CA ASP A 167 -22.50 -3.12 -25.94
C ASP A 167 -22.93 -2.55 -27.30
N PHE A 168 -22.00 -2.09 -28.12
CA PHE A 168 -22.22 -1.80 -29.53
C PHE A 168 -22.16 -3.11 -30.35
N VAL A 169 -23.27 -3.48 -30.99
CA VAL A 169 -23.39 -4.69 -31.85
C VAL A 169 -23.61 -4.27 -33.29
N ILE A 170 -22.55 -4.34 -34.10
CA ILE A 170 -22.53 -3.95 -35.51
C ILE A 170 -22.93 -5.17 -36.35
N ALA A 171 -24.01 -5.06 -37.13
CA ALA A 171 -24.58 -6.21 -37.84
C ALA A 171 -23.85 -6.60 -39.14
N ALA A 172 -23.14 -5.68 -39.79
CA ALA A 172 -22.42 -5.88 -41.05
C ALA A 172 -21.24 -4.89 -41.18
N PRO A 173 -20.18 -5.22 -41.94
CA PRO A 173 -19.04 -4.32 -42.12
C PRO A 173 -19.42 -3.05 -42.91
N PRO A 174 -18.97 -1.85 -42.50
CA PRO A 174 -19.10 -0.65 -43.32
C PRO A 174 -18.22 -0.77 -44.58
N ALA A 175 -18.70 -0.24 -45.70
CA ALA A 175 -18.01 -0.34 -46.99
C ALA A 175 -16.68 0.42 -47.01
N GLY A 176 -15.70 -0.12 -47.74
CA GLY A 176 -14.34 0.40 -47.84
C GLY A 176 -13.30 -0.50 -47.15
N ALA A 177 -12.06 -0.01 -47.04
CA ALA A 177 -10.92 -0.71 -46.42
C ALA A 177 -10.32 0.13 -45.28
N GLY A 178 -9.57 -0.53 -44.38
CA GLY A 178 -9.10 0.02 -43.10
C GLY A 178 -9.95 -0.47 -41.92
N ASP A 179 -9.52 -0.23 -40.67
CA ASP A 179 -10.24 -0.65 -39.45
C ASP A 179 -11.70 -0.17 -39.43
N LEU A 180 -12.61 -0.97 -38.85
CA LEU A 180 -13.93 -0.53 -38.40
C LEU A 180 -13.78 0.62 -37.38
N CYS A 181 -14.54 1.70 -37.56
CA CYS A 181 -14.57 2.82 -36.62
C CYS A 181 -16.01 3.21 -36.24
N VAL A 182 -16.29 3.29 -34.94
CA VAL A 182 -17.54 3.80 -34.36
C VAL A 182 -17.23 5.12 -33.66
N GLU A 183 -17.71 6.26 -34.18
CA GLU A 183 -17.57 7.53 -33.46
C GLU A 183 -18.72 7.74 -32.47
N LEU A 184 -18.39 8.22 -31.28
CA LEU A 184 -19.33 8.42 -30.17
C LEU A 184 -19.41 9.91 -29.82
N ALA A 185 -20.63 10.40 -29.61
CA ALA A 185 -20.89 11.75 -29.09
C ALA A 185 -21.15 11.70 -27.58
N LEU A 186 -20.45 12.56 -26.83
CA LEU A 186 -20.61 12.77 -25.40
C LEU A 186 -21.46 14.02 -25.13
N SER A 187 -22.29 14.00 -24.10
CA SER A 187 -22.97 15.20 -23.59
C SER A 187 -23.19 15.13 -22.08
N GLY A 188 -23.18 16.29 -21.39
CA GLY A 188 -23.32 16.41 -19.93
C GLY A 188 -22.04 16.16 -19.10
N ALA A 189 -20.99 15.65 -19.75
CA ALA A 189 -19.64 15.52 -19.21
C ALA A 189 -18.62 15.95 -20.28
N ARG A 190 -17.36 16.15 -19.89
CA ARG A 190 -16.20 16.24 -20.80
C ARG A 190 -15.39 14.95 -20.76
N ALA A 191 -14.84 14.53 -21.89
CA ALA A 191 -13.90 13.42 -21.96
C ALA A 191 -12.45 13.90 -21.88
N GLU A 192 -11.65 13.14 -21.14
CA GLU A 192 -10.19 13.20 -21.08
C GLU A 192 -9.68 11.79 -21.44
N ALA A 193 -8.57 11.68 -22.18
CA ALA A 193 -8.03 10.38 -22.58
C ALA A 193 -7.50 9.60 -21.36
N ALA A 194 -7.70 8.28 -21.33
CA ALA A 194 -7.25 7.42 -20.24
C ALA A 194 -6.70 6.08 -20.77
N ALA A 195 -5.89 5.39 -19.98
CA ALA A 195 -5.42 4.05 -20.33
C ALA A 195 -6.62 3.09 -20.49
N GLY A 196 -6.80 2.53 -21.70
CA GLY A 196 -7.90 1.62 -22.00
C GLY A 196 -9.30 2.26 -22.06
N GLY A 197 -9.42 3.59 -22.21
CA GLY A 197 -10.72 4.25 -22.29
C GLY A 197 -10.69 5.78 -22.22
N ALA A 198 -11.75 6.37 -21.68
CA ALA A 198 -11.86 7.79 -21.40
C ALA A 198 -12.29 8.06 -19.95
N ARG A 199 -11.80 9.14 -19.36
CA ARG A 199 -12.28 9.70 -18.09
C ARG A 199 -13.33 10.75 -18.39
N LEU A 200 -14.56 10.53 -17.92
CA LEU A 200 -15.69 11.43 -18.08
C LEU A 200 -15.86 12.29 -16.82
N THR A 201 -15.62 13.59 -16.93
CA THR A 201 -15.87 14.53 -15.81
C THR A 201 -17.22 15.22 -15.99
N LEU A 202 -18.16 14.96 -15.09
CA LEU A 202 -19.53 15.51 -15.12
C LEU A 202 -19.51 17.03 -14.94
N ALA A 203 -20.19 17.76 -15.83
CA ALA A 203 -20.08 19.22 -15.91
C ALA A 203 -20.66 19.97 -14.69
N GLY A 204 -21.62 19.38 -13.97
CA GLY A 204 -22.25 20.00 -12.80
C GLY A 204 -21.58 19.69 -11.45
N SER A 205 -20.99 18.51 -11.29
CA SER A 205 -20.45 18.04 -10.00
C SER A 205 -18.93 17.84 -9.97
N GLY A 206 -18.26 17.90 -11.12
CA GLY A 206 -16.86 17.52 -11.21
C GLY A 206 -16.59 16.04 -10.93
N ARG A 207 -17.62 15.20 -10.78
CA ARG A 207 -17.43 13.75 -10.56
C ARG A 207 -16.73 13.16 -11.79
N LYS A 208 -15.55 12.58 -11.57
CA LYS A 208 -14.82 11.76 -12.53
C LYS A 208 -15.49 10.37 -12.56
N LEU A 209 -15.77 9.85 -13.76
CA LEU A 209 -16.24 8.48 -14.03
C LEU A 209 -15.35 7.84 -15.10
N ALA A 210 -15.16 6.53 -15.06
CA ALA A 210 -14.45 5.80 -16.12
C ALA A 210 -15.43 5.33 -17.19
N TYR A 211 -15.03 5.41 -18.46
CA TYR A 211 -15.68 4.75 -19.60
C TYR A 211 -14.62 3.93 -20.34
N SER A 212 -14.55 2.64 -20.02
CA SER A 212 -13.40 1.77 -20.33
C SER A 212 -13.84 0.31 -20.45
N ARG A 213 -12.90 -0.65 -20.32
CA ARG A 213 -13.14 -2.10 -20.47
C ARG A 213 -13.65 -2.48 -21.86
N LEU A 214 -13.05 -1.87 -22.88
CA LEU A 214 -13.35 -2.09 -24.29
C LEU A 214 -12.77 -3.43 -24.78
N ARG A 215 -13.59 -4.47 -24.88
CA ARG A 215 -13.27 -5.68 -25.65
C ARG A 215 -14.00 -5.62 -27.00
N ALA A 216 -13.51 -6.36 -27.99
CA ALA A 216 -14.24 -6.57 -29.25
C ALA A 216 -14.16 -8.03 -29.67
N GLU A 217 -15.26 -8.59 -30.16
CA GLU A 217 -15.39 -10.00 -30.53
C GLU A 217 -16.21 -10.15 -31.82
N ASP A 218 -15.78 -11.05 -32.71
CA ASP A 218 -16.51 -11.43 -33.91
C ASP A 218 -17.45 -12.63 -33.64
N ALA A 219 -18.42 -12.87 -34.52
CA ALA A 219 -19.45 -13.89 -34.34
C ALA A 219 -18.95 -15.35 -34.39
N ALA A 220 -17.65 -15.58 -34.66
CA ALA A 220 -17.01 -16.88 -34.46
C ALA A 220 -16.35 -17.02 -33.07
N GLY A 221 -16.53 -16.04 -32.19
CA GLY A 221 -15.91 -15.98 -30.85
C GLY A 221 -14.47 -15.50 -30.85
N ARG A 222 -13.99 -14.92 -31.96
CA ARG A 222 -12.61 -14.44 -32.08
C ARG A 222 -12.50 -13.01 -31.57
N GLU A 223 -11.59 -12.80 -30.62
CA GLU A 223 -11.26 -11.48 -30.11
C GLU A 223 -10.52 -10.62 -31.14
N LEU A 224 -10.92 -9.35 -31.25
CA LEU A 224 -10.41 -8.38 -32.21
C LEU A 224 -9.66 -7.26 -31.48
N THR A 225 -8.53 -6.81 -32.04
CA THR A 225 -7.79 -5.67 -31.48
C THR A 225 -8.62 -4.40 -31.59
N ALA A 226 -9.01 -3.83 -30.45
CA ALA A 226 -9.81 -2.62 -30.36
C ALA A 226 -9.12 -1.55 -29.50
N ARG A 227 -9.40 -0.28 -29.79
CA ARG A 227 -8.89 0.88 -29.05
C ARG A 227 -9.92 2.00 -29.00
N LEU A 228 -9.96 2.72 -27.88
CA LEU A 228 -10.80 3.90 -27.68
C LEU A 228 -9.91 5.15 -27.78
N GLU A 229 -10.25 6.04 -28.70
CA GLU A 229 -9.50 7.24 -29.09
C GLU A 229 -10.28 8.50 -28.69
N LEU A 230 -9.60 9.52 -28.17
CA LEU A 230 -10.20 10.84 -27.93
C LEU A 230 -10.07 11.68 -29.21
N LEU A 231 -11.20 12.13 -29.78
CA LEU A 231 -11.20 13.05 -30.93
C LEU A 231 -11.29 14.51 -30.46
N SER A 232 -12.13 14.78 -29.46
CA SER A 232 -12.27 16.07 -28.78
C SER A 232 -12.93 15.85 -27.40
N ALA A 233 -13.01 16.89 -26.57
CA ALA A 233 -13.60 16.78 -25.23
C ALA A 233 -15.09 16.34 -25.21
N ASP A 234 -15.75 16.33 -26.36
CA ASP A 234 -17.13 15.89 -26.60
C ASP A 234 -17.26 14.72 -27.62
N ARG A 235 -16.14 14.22 -28.17
CA ARG A 235 -16.12 13.14 -29.18
C ARG A 235 -15.08 12.07 -28.87
N LEU A 236 -15.52 10.82 -28.90
CA LEU A 236 -14.68 9.63 -28.84
C LEU A 236 -14.76 8.87 -30.17
N ALA A 237 -13.80 8.00 -30.43
CA ALA A 237 -13.91 6.95 -31.43
C ALA A 237 -13.54 5.60 -30.81
N VAL A 238 -14.16 4.54 -31.30
CA VAL A 238 -13.68 3.16 -31.11
C VAL A 238 -13.23 2.65 -32.47
N SER A 239 -11.96 2.29 -32.57
CA SER A 239 -11.37 1.70 -33.77
C SER A 239 -11.06 0.22 -33.51
N VAL A 240 -11.45 -0.67 -34.43
CA VAL A 240 -11.35 -2.15 -34.31
C VAL A 240 -10.76 -2.75 -35.58
N ALA A 241 -9.73 -3.58 -35.42
CA ALA A 241 -9.13 -4.35 -36.51
C ALA A 241 -10.01 -5.56 -36.90
N ASP A 242 -11.11 -5.31 -37.61
CA ASP A 242 -12.10 -6.29 -38.07
C ASP A 242 -11.66 -7.11 -39.30
N ALA A 243 -10.36 -7.20 -39.57
CA ALA A 243 -9.83 -7.98 -40.68
C ALA A 243 -10.29 -9.46 -40.57
N ASN A 244 -10.93 -9.94 -41.63
CA ASN A 244 -11.57 -11.25 -41.73
C ASN A 244 -12.61 -11.55 -40.62
N ALA A 245 -13.23 -10.53 -40.03
CA ALA A 245 -14.25 -10.71 -38.99
C ALA A 245 -15.54 -11.34 -39.51
N THR A 246 -16.02 -12.36 -38.79
CA THR A 246 -17.38 -12.88 -38.99
C THR A 246 -18.35 -11.95 -38.29
N TYR A 247 -19.28 -11.32 -39.02
CA TYR A 247 -20.24 -10.40 -38.40
C TYR A 247 -21.47 -11.14 -37.83
N PRO A 248 -22.14 -10.62 -36.79
CA PRO A 248 -21.92 -9.32 -36.13
C PRO A 248 -20.62 -9.20 -35.33
N VAL A 249 -20.09 -7.99 -35.24
CA VAL A 249 -19.00 -7.62 -34.31
C VAL A 249 -19.60 -6.93 -33.10
N ARG A 250 -19.24 -7.39 -31.89
CA ARG A 250 -19.65 -6.80 -30.61
C ARG A 250 -18.47 -6.05 -29.98
N ILE A 251 -18.76 -4.94 -29.31
CA ILE A 251 -17.81 -4.06 -28.61
C ILE A 251 -18.47 -3.58 -27.31
N ASP A 252 -17.83 -3.65 -26.13
CA ASP A 252 -18.58 -3.66 -24.85
C ASP A 252 -18.11 -2.74 -23.67
N PRO A 253 -17.85 -1.43 -23.90
CA PRO A 253 -17.40 -0.51 -22.85
C PRO A 253 -18.38 -0.36 -21.66
N THR A 254 -17.83 0.02 -20.50
CA THR A 254 -18.54 0.10 -19.21
C THR A 254 -18.29 1.42 -18.47
N PHE A 255 -19.33 1.95 -17.81
CA PHE A 255 -19.30 3.14 -16.94
C PHE A 255 -19.15 2.76 -15.45
N SER A 256 -18.12 3.26 -14.75
CA SER A 256 -17.91 3.04 -13.31
C SER A 256 -17.40 4.29 -12.57
N ASP A 257 -17.41 4.27 -11.23
CA ASP A 257 -16.85 5.34 -10.40
C ASP A 257 -15.33 5.43 -10.62
N ALA A 258 -14.79 6.62 -10.94
CA ALA A 258 -13.35 6.80 -11.21
C ALA A 258 -12.53 7.11 -9.97
N ASP A 259 -13.19 7.18 -8.81
CA ASP A 259 -12.48 6.99 -7.55
C ASP A 259 -11.83 5.58 -7.56
N TRP A 260 -12.26 4.60 -8.39
CA TRP A 260 -11.64 3.27 -8.57
C TRP A 260 -10.94 3.00 -9.93
N VAL A 261 -9.81 2.27 -9.89
CA VAL A 261 -8.96 1.80 -11.01
C VAL A 261 -8.26 0.47 -10.67
N SER A 262 -8.27 -0.54 -11.56
CA SER A 262 -7.49 -1.79 -11.47
C SER A 262 -6.04 -1.65 -11.94
N LEU A 263 -5.00 -1.82 -11.10
CA LEU A 263 -3.59 -1.78 -11.56
C LEU A 263 -3.18 -2.96 -12.44
N ASN A 264 -4.01 -3.99 -12.55
CA ASN A 264 -4.08 -4.73 -13.80
C ASN A 264 -5.58 -4.85 -14.20
N PRO A 265 -6.04 -4.15 -15.26
CA PRO A 265 -7.44 -4.21 -15.68
C PRO A 265 -7.88 -5.55 -16.30
N GLY A 266 -6.95 -6.40 -16.72
CA GLY A 266 -7.23 -7.62 -17.49
C GLY A 266 -6.97 -8.93 -16.76
N ILE A 267 -6.13 -8.94 -15.72
CA ILE A 267 -5.82 -10.15 -14.96
C ILE A 267 -5.92 -9.86 -13.46
N PRO A 268 -6.50 -10.78 -12.65
CA PRO A 268 -7.00 -10.37 -11.34
C PRO A 268 -6.19 -10.77 -10.08
N GLY A 269 -5.18 -10.05 -9.53
CA GLY A 269 -4.28 -10.22 -8.31
C GLY A 269 -3.10 -11.22 -8.07
N ALA A 270 -3.29 -12.53 -7.75
CA ALA A 270 -2.61 -13.85 -8.14
C ALA A 270 -2.98 -15.45 -7.81
N ASN A 271 -3.05 -16.13 -6.60
CA ASN A 271 -3.88 -17.31 -5.98
C ASN A 271 -4.07 -17.58 -4.36
N GLY A 272 -4.24 -16.62 -3.40
CA GLY A 272 -3.97 -16.57 -1.90
C GLY A 272 -3.37 -15.20 -1.34
N ARG A 273 -2.44 -14.99 -0.33
CA ARG A 273 -2.10 -13.63 0.36
C ARG A 273 -0.68 -12.94 0.39
N VAL A 274 -0.54 -11.69 0.93
CA VAL A 274 0.59 -10.66 0.86
C VAL A 274 0.86 -9.67 2.05
N ILE A 275 2.08 -9.09 2.12
CA ILE A 275 2.72 -8.07 3.01
C ILE A 275 2.88 -6.61 2.44
N ALA A 276 4.09 -5.99 2.22
CA ALA A 276 4.33 -4.53 2.50
C ALA A 276 5.57 -3.66 1.90
N ILE A 277 5.82 -2.29 1.69
CA ILE A 277 5.12 -0.94 1.94
C ILE A 277 5.77 0.62 1.99
N ALA A 278 6.96 1.13 2.51
CA ALA A 278 7.64 2.52 2.71
C ALA A 278 8.88 3.17 1.92
N VAL A 279 8.94 4.45 1.42
CA VAL A 279 9.72 5.17 0.31
C VAL A 279 11.16 5.67 0.39
N ASP A 280 11.98 5.35 -0.64
CA ASP A 280 13.05 6.25 -1.11
C ASP A 280 12.46 7.09 -2.22
N GLY A 281 12.94 8.33 -2.28
CA GLY A 281 12.36 9.44 -3.02
C GLY A 281 12.39 9.34 -4.55
N SER A 282 12.66 8.16 -5.11
CA SER A 282 12.14 7.84 -6.44
C SER A 282 10.80 7.06 -6.38
N GLY A 283 10.64 6.05 -5.50
CA GLY A 283 9.42 5.19 -5.38
C GLY A 283 9.41 3.61 -5.42
N ASN A 284 10.48 2.78 -5.31
CA ASN A 284 10.75 1.28 -5.41
C ASN A 284 9.82 0.52 -4.48
N VAL A 285 8.52 0.49 -4.69
CA VAL A 285 7.56 -0.01 -3.70
C VAL A 285 7.96 -1.39 -3.15
N TYR A 286 7.42 -1.79 -2.01
CA TYR A 286 7.48 -3.16 -1.51
C TYR A 286 6.09 -3.84 -1.41
N VAL A 287 5.81 -5.00 -2.03
CA VAL A 287 4.82 -6.01 -1.57
C VAL A 287 5.10 -7.42 -2.11
N ALA A 288 4.87 -8.44 -1.29
CA ALA A 288 4.89 -9.90 -1.53
C ALA A 288 4.47 -10.70 -0.29
N GLY A 289 4.38 -12.02 -0.44
CA GLY A 289 3.37 -12.83 0.22
C GLY A 289 3.65 -14.32 0.25
N ASN A 290 2.61 -15.09 0.55
CA ASN A 290 2.64 -16.44 1.11
C ASN A 290 2.72 -17.63 0.16
N PHE A 291 1.94 -17.61 -0.91
CA PHE A 291 2.56 -17.90 -2.19
C PHE A 291 2.80 -19.37 -2.66
N THR A 292 1.85 -20.16 -3.27
CA THR A 292 1.94 -21.37 -4.21
C THR A 292 1.86 -21.31 -5.81
N VAL A 293 0.94 -20.65 -6.58
CA VAL A 293 1.09 -20.20 -8.03
C VAL A 293 0.39 -18.82 -8.34
N ILE A 294 1.06 -17.76 -8.85
CA ILE A 294 0.53 -16.35 -8.96
C ILE A 294 0.27 -15.81 -10.42
N GLY A 295 0.34 -14.48 -10.59
CA GLY A 295 0.31 -13.55 -11.74
C GLY A 295 0.71 -14.11 -13.08
N THR A 296 1.98 -13.90 -13.53
CA THR A 296 2.52 -14.59 -14.74
C THR A 296 4.00 -15.10 -14.74
N VAL A 297 5.06 -14.38 -14.33
CA VAL A 297 6.47 -14.63 -14.82
C VAL A 297 7.30 -15.77 -14.12
N GLN A 298 8.30 -15.51 -13.23
CA GLN A 298 9.06 -16.56 -12.45
C GLN A 298 8.98 -16.57 -10.82
N ALA A 299 8.54 -17.68 -9.95
CA ALA A 299 8.59 -18.51 -8.52
C ALA A 299 9.88 -19.03 -7.60
N ASN A 300 10.60 -18.50 -6.54
CA ASN A 300 11.42 -17.26 -6.02
C ASN A 300 11.05 -15.64 -5.61
N TYR A 301 10.09 -14.76 -4.93
CA TYR A 301 8.84 -14.23 -4.00
C TYR A 301 8.79 -12.58 -3.64
N ILE A 302 9.79 -11.71 -3.09
CA ILE A 302 10.37 -10.18 -3.15
C ILE A 302 11.27 -9.50 -4.40
N ALA A 303 11.04 -8.44 -5.29
CA ALA A 303 11.94 -7.96 -6.49
C ALA A 303 12.02 -6.57 -7.37
N LYS A 304 11.34 -6.26 -8.56
CA LYS A 304 11.59 -5.11 -9.57
C LYS A 304 10.51 -4.06 -10.27
N TRP A 305 9.31 -3.53 -9.82
CA TRP A 305 8.49 -2.34 -10.44
C TRP A 305 9.24 -1.09 -10.93
N ASP A 306 9.57 -0.97 -12.19
CA ASP A 306 9.83 0.34 -12.81
C ASP A 306 8.54 1.14 -13.08
N GLY A 307 7.40 0.44 -13.19
CA GLY A 307 6.14 0.96 -13.70
C GLY A 307 5.50 0.11 -14.80
N SER A 308 6.10 -1.01 -15.25
CA SER A 308 5.73 -1.76 -16.48
C SER A 308 5.44 -3.31 -16.48
N THR A 309 6.38 -4.26 -16.26
CA THR A 309 6.26 -5.76 -16.42
C THR A 309 5.97 -6.56 -15.12
N TRP A 310 6.72 -7.58 -14.60
CA TRP A 310 7.09 -7.87 -13.14
C TRP A 310 8.41 -8.69 -13.18
N SER A 311 9.40 -8.39 -12.33
CA SER A 311 10.82 -8.76 -12.62
C SER A 311 11.64 -9.24 -11.42
N ALA A 312 12.80 -9.83 -11.73
CA ALA A 312 13.49 -10.86 -10.96
C ALA A 312 14.96 -10.55 -10.60
N LEU A 313 15.47 -11.10 -9.49
CA LEU A 313 16.80 -10.98 -8.91
C LEU A 313 17.31 -12.34 -8.31
N GLY A 314 16.58 -13.48 -8.34
CA GLY A 314 17.03 -14.84 -7.86
C GLY A 314 16.13 -15.69 -6.91
N SER A 315 16.63 -16.77 -6.27
CA SER A 315 15.83 -17.89 -5.70
C SER A 315 15.10 -17.78 -4.31
N GLY A 316 15.46 -16.81 -3.50
CA GLY A 316 14.77 -16.25 -2.33
C GLY A 316 14.16 -17.03 -1.13
N MET A 317 13.47 -18.19 -1.16
CA MET A 317 12.93 -18.93 0.04
C MET A 317 12.76 -20.46 -0.18
N ASP A 318 12.78 -21.53 0.67
CA ASP A 318 13.41 -22.76 3.20
C ASP A 318 12.96 -22.31 4.76
N ASP A 319 12.41 -21.11 5.14
CA ASP A 319 11.44 -20.60 6.17
C ASP A 319 10.51 -19.43 5.48
N VAL A 320 9.66 -18.51 6.03
CA VAL A 320 8.90 -17.42 5.19
C VAL A 320 9.74 -16.38 4.40
N ALA A 321 9.95 -15.13 4.88
CA ALA A 321 10.31 -13.87 4.16
C ALA A 321 9.93 -12.59 4.97
N GLY A 322 9.01 -11.70 4.53
CA GLY A 322 8.58 -10.51 5.30
C GLY A 322 8.44 -9.09 4.66
N ALA A 323 9.09 -8.07 5.26
CA ALA A 323 8.56 -6.76 5.68
C ALA A 323 9.41 -5.60 6.43
N LEU A 324 9.61 -4.26 6.13
CA LEU A 324 10.28 -3.50 4.99
C LEU A 324 11.08 -2.09 5.38
N ALA A 325 11.57 -0.99 4.66
CA ALA A 325 12.32 0.27 5.12
C ALA A 325 12.63 1.47 4.14
N VAL A 326 13.46 2.55 4.46
CA VAL A 326 14.04 3.68 3.57
C VAL A 326 15.05 4.89 3.90
N SER A 327 16.12 5.20 3.10
CA SER A 327 17.02 6.44 3.09
C SER A 327 18.36 6.36 2.27
N GLY A 328 18.34 6.67 0.97
CA GLY A 328 19.57 6.90 0.18
C GLY A 328 19.99 5.70 -0.68
N THR A 329 20.82 4.78 -0.16
CA THR A 329 21.17 3.53 -0.86
C THR A 329 21.10 2.28 0.01
N ASN A 330 20.80 2.30 1.33
CA ASN A 330 21.33 1.33 2.32
C ASN A 330 20.51 0.06 2.74
N LEU A 331 19.21 -0.12 2.44
CA LEU A 331 18.33 -1.34 2.31
C LEU A 331 18.46 -2.60 3.27
N TYR A 332 17.42 -3.06 4.04
CA TYR A 332 17.44 -3.99 5.24
C TYR A 332 16.72 -5.38 5.08
N VAL A 333 16.72 -6.37 6.01
CA VAL A 333 15.71 -7.46 6.14
C VAL A 333 15.40 -7.84 7.58
N GLY A 334 14.22 -8.42 7.82
CA GLY A 334 13.97 -9.37 8.89
C GLY A 334 14.31 -10.78 8.40
N GLY A 335 13.56 -11.82 8.74
CA GLY A 335 13.88 -13.21 8.39
C GLY A 335 13.66 -14.27 9.48
N GLY A 336 14.54 -15.02 10.16
CA GLY A 336 15.99 -15.07 10.35
C GLY A 336 16.49 -16.47 10.60
N PHE A 337 17.48 -16.90 9.84
CA PHE A 337 17.31 -17.41 8.48
C PHE A 337 17.04 -18.92 8.68
N THR A 338 17.13 -19.79 7.70
CA THR A 338 18.18 -20.76 7.98
C THR A 338 19.40 -20.42 7.15
N LYS A 339 19.19 -19.81 5.97
CA LYS A 339 20.25 -19.34 5.08
C LYS A 339 19.90 -18.03 4.36
N ALA A 340 20.77 -17.04 4.44
CA ALA A 340 20.79 -15.86 3.59
C ALA A 340 21.14 -16.36 2.22
N GLY A 341 20.13 -16.73 1.43
CA GLY A 341 20.28 -17.33 0.10
C GLY A 341 21.62 -17.96 -0.21
N GLY A 342 21.89 -19.04 0.52
CA GLY A 342 23.13 -19.80 0.48
C GLY A 342 23.90 -19.81 1.80
N VAL A 343 23.72 -18.82 2.69
CA VAL A 343 24.78 -18.48 3.64
C VAL A 343 24.31 -18.19 5.08
N THR A 344 25.19 -18.36 6.06
CA THR A 344 24.94 -18.28 7.51
C THR A 344 25.31 -16.92 8.07
N VAL A 345 24.49 -16.38 8.95
CA VAL A 345 24.30 -14.95 9.03
C VAL A 345 23.40 -14.62 10.19
N SER A 346 23.44 -13.47 10.88
CA SER A 346 22.45 -13.19 11.93
C SER A 346 22.34 -11.74 12.53
N ASN A 347 22.59 -10.64 11.78
CA ASN A 347 21.83 -9.34 11.68
C ASN A 347 22.59 -8.20 10.91
N ILE A 348 21.90 -7.47 9.99
CA ILE A 348 22.20 -6.15 9.30
C ILE A 348 23.23 -5.95 8.11
N ALA A 349 23.79 -4.73 7.85
CA ALA A 349 25.16 -4.43 7.32
C ALA A 349 25.64 -3.87 5.91
N LYS A 350 24.88 -3.55 4.83
CA LYS A 350 25.26 -2.76 3.56
C LYS A 350 25.85 -3.44 2.26
N TRP A 351 25.34 -3.12 1.04
CA TRP A 351 25.96 -3.36 -0.31
C TRP A 351 26.81 -2.25 -0.91
N ASP A 352 27.35 -2.55 -2.08
CA ASP A 352 27.92 -1.70 -3.12
C ASP A 352 27.58 -2.29 -4.54
N GLY A 353 26.43 -3.00 -4.73
CA GLY A 353 25.95 -3.63 -5.99
C GLY A 353 26.65 -4.94 -6.50
N SER A 354 27.76 -5.40 -5.86
CA SER A 354 28.71 -6.56 -6.01
C SER A 354 28.28 -8.00 -5.48
N ALA A 355 28.92 -8.69 -4.49
CA ALA A 355 28.63 -10.10 -4.03
C ALA A 355 28.96 -10.50 -2.53
N TRP A 356 28.16 -11.38 -1.86
CA TRP A 356 28.07 -11.50 -0.36
C TRP A 356 28.53 -12.89 0.23
N SER A 357 29.05 -13.03 1.49
CA SER A 357 29.53 -14.34 2.11
C SER A 357 29.65 -14.53 3.69
N ALA A 358 28.56 -14.40 4.49
CA ALA A 358 28.34 -14.69 5.94
C ALA A 358 28.59 -13.67 7.13
N LEU A 359 27.74 -12.66 7.51
CA LEU A 359 27.85 -11.76 8.74
C LEU A 359 26.70 -11.76 9.74
N GLY A 360 26.93 -11.09 10.87
CA GLY A 360 25.95 -10.52 11.78
C GLY A 360 26.63 -10.18 13.10
N SER A 361 25.84 -9.90 14.14
CA SER A 361 26.32 -10.02 15.53
C SER A 361 25.19 -10.21 16.57
N GLY A 362 23.91 -10.05 16.16
CA GLY A 362 22.61 -10.09 16.86
C GLY A 362 22.06 -11.24 17.74
N MET A 363 20.73 -11.25 17.80
CA MET A 363 19.59 -11.55 18.72
C MET A 363 19.00 -12.97 19.07
N ASN A 364 18.59 -13.44 20.24
CA ASN A 364 18.14 -14.86 20.51
C ASN A 364 16.81 -15.55 20.00
N ASP A 365 16.19 -15.41 18.83
CA ASP A 365 16.63 -15.37 17.45
C ASP A 365 16.00 -14.11 16.80
N GLY A 366 14.93 -14.25 16.01
CA GLY A 366 14.37 -13.16 15.19
C GLY A 366 14.10 -11.85 15.89
N VAL A 367 14.01 -10.60 15.36
CA VAL A 367 13.90 -9.85 14.08
C VAL A 367 12.64 -8.88 13.88
N ASN A 368 11.55 -8.85 14.69
CA ASN A 368 10.29 -8.08 14.50
C ASN A 368 10.22 -6.53 14.29
N ALA A 369 11.27 -5.72 14.06
CA ALA A 369 11.16 -4.29 13.62
C ALA A 369 12.52 -3.58 13.35
N LEU A 370 12.50 -2.33 12.81
CA LEU A 370 13.55 -1.31 12.50
C LEU A 370 12.94 0.11 12.25
N ALA A 371 13.49 1.33 12.43
CA ALA A 371 13.47 2.49 11.50
C ALA A 371 14.27 3.76 11.85
N VAL A 372 15.37 3.94 11.11
CA VAL A 372 16.37 5.03 11.10
C VAL A 372 15.75 6.41 11.28
N SER A 373 16.44 7.31 11.97
CA SER A 373 15.98 8.68 12.14
C SER A 373 17.18 9.60 12.26
N GLY A 374 17.39 10.46 11.25
CA GLY A 374 18.62 11.22 11.03
C GLY A 374 19.80 10.30 10.68
N THR A 375 20.22 9.48 11.63
CA THR A 375 21.18 8.38 11.45
C THR A 375 20.84 7.03 12.13
N ASP A 376 20.18 6.94 13.30
CA ASP A 376 20.31 5.92 14.42
C ASP A 376 19.58 4.51 14.36
N LEU A 377 19.66 3.56 15.38
CA LEU A 377 19.18 2.09 15.36
C LEU A 377 18.14 1.39 16.46
N TYR A 378 16.93 0.93 16.06
CA TYR A 378 15.67 0.42 16.71
C TYR A 378 14.57 -0.05 15.74
N ALA A 379 13.62 -0.90 16.05
CA ALA A 379 13.80 -2.32 16.16
C ALA A 379 12.52 -3.03 16.56
N GLY A 380 12.57 -4.35 16.71
CA GLY A 380 12.15 -4.87 17.99
C GLY A 380 11.23 -6.07 17.98
N GLY A 381 10.69 -6.51 19.11
CA GLY A 381 10.40 -7.92 19.23
C GLY A 381 9.85 -8.44 20.50
N TYR A 382 9.99 -9.76 20.78
CA TYR A 382 9.52 -10.65 21.90
C TYR A 382 10.64 -10.98 22.95
N PHE A 383 11.87 -10.55 22.65
CA PHE A 383 13.18 -10.79 23.25
C PHE A 383 13.63 -10.35 24.63
N THR A 384 13.70 -11.22 25.64
CA THR A 384 14.30 -10.75 26.91
C THR A 384 15.83 -10.46 26.95
N ASP A 385 16.56 -10.10 25.86
CA ASP A 385 17.97 -9.59 25.86
C ASP A 385 18.59 -9.24 24.45
N ALA A 386 19.60 -8.34 24.38
CA ALA A 386 20.51 -8.08 23.26
C ALA A 386 22.09 -8.15 23.48
N GLY A 387 22.74 -9.06 24.33
CA GLY A 387 24.15 -9.70 24.62
C GLY A 387 25.15 -9.48 25.87
N GLY A 388 25.65 -8.26 26.29
CA GLY A 388 26.12 -7.75 27.64
C GLY A 388 25.30 -6.60 28.41
N VAL A 389 24.67 -5.58 27.78
CA VAL A 389 23.92 -4.39 28.36
C VAL A 389 22.41 -4.55 28.58
N ALA A 390 21.97 -4.70 29.82
CA ALA A 390 20.57 -4.99 30.15
C ALA A 390 19.60 -3.88 29.81
N ALA A 391 18.45 -4.29 29.31
CA ALA A 391 17.26 -3.46 29.26
C ALA A 391 16.06 -4.33 28.98
N ASN A 392 14.90 -4.26 29.67
CA ASN A 392 13.69 -4.99 29.23
C ASN A 392 13.14 -4.49 27.84
N TYR A 393 12.07 -5.05 27.24
CA TYR A 393 11.67 -5.09 25.81
C TYR A 393 11.63 -3.78 24.90
N ILE A 394 12.59 -2.82 24.95
CA ILE A 394 13.00 -1.82 23.88
C ILE A 394 14.58 -1.60 23.91
N ALA A 395 15.38 -1.42 22.81
CA ALA A 395 16.90 -1.38 22.68
C ALA A 395 17.79 -0.44 21.61
N LYS A 396 19.14 -0.04 21.72
CA LYS A 396 20.04 1.09 21.11
C LYS A 396 21.66 1.03 21.33
N TRP A 397 22.65 1.26 20.42
CA TRP A 397 24.11 1.54 20.71
C TRP A 397 24.65 2.92 20.27
N ASP A 398 25.35 3.66 21.14
CA ASP A 398 25.95 4.98 20.82
C ASP A 398 27.49 4.97 20.88
N GLY A 399 28.12 4.00 20.20
CA GLY A 399 29.53 3.98 19.80
C GLY A 399 30.59 3.85 20.91
N SER A 400 30.20 4.17 22.14
CA SER A 400 31.04 4.28 23.34
C SER A 400 30.17 4.34 24.61
N ALA A 401 28.96 4.91 24.50
CA ALA A 401 27.84 4.64 25.38
C ALA A 401 27.04 3.44 24.85
N TRP A 402 26.46 2.64 25.73
CA TRP A 402 25.81 1.37 25.38
C TRP A 402 24.39 1.38 25.96
N SER A 403 23.41 1.70 25.12
CA SER A 403 22.89 3.07 25.31
C SER A 403 21.42 3.18 25.75
N ALA A 404 21.05 2.39 26.75
CA ALA A 404 19.73 2.21 27.40
C ALA A 404 18.78 3.45 27.52
N LEU A 405 17.47 3.20 27.79
CA LEU A 405 16.38 4.20 27.93
C LEU A 405 15.35 3.86 29.02
N GLY A 406 15.14 4.74 29.99
CA GLY A 406 14.00 4.62 30.91
C GLY A 406 13.91 3.23 31.56
N SER A 407 12.71 2.70 31.84
CA SER A 407 12.58 1.47 32.66
C SER A 407 11.59 0.36 32.22
N GLY A 408 10.95 0.44 31.05
CA GLY A 408 10.26 -0.74 30.50
C GLY A 408 8.94 -1.32 31.03
N ILE A 409 8.54 -2.53 30.58
CA ILE A 409 7.18 -3.11 30.83
C ILE A 409 7.09 -4.17 31.92
N SER A 410 5.85 -4.59 32.16
CA SER A 410 5.21 -5.54 33.07
C SER A 410 3.77 -5.83 32.53
N GLY A 411 2.94 -6.62 33.24
CA GLY A 411 1.46 -6.73 33.15
C GLY A 411 0.82 -7.44 31.93
N ARG A 412 -0.52 -7.70 31.92
CA ARG A 412 -1.30 -8.23 30.76
C ARG A 412 -2.72 -7.61 30.60
N VAL A 413 -3.27 -7.45 29.37
CA VAL A 413 -4.70 -7.05 29.14
C VAL A 413 -5.65 -8.23 29.27
N TYR A 414 -5.35 -9.38 28.65
CA TYR A 414 -6.28 -10.52 28.59
C TYR A 414 -5.76 -11.71 29.40
N SER A 415 -6.63 -12.35 30.18
CA SER A 415 -6.23 -13.25 31.28
C SER A 415 -6.66 -14.71 31.15
N GLN A 416 -6.95 -15.18 29.92
CA GLN A 416 -7.10 -16.63 29.68
C GLN A 416 -5.72 -17.34 29.65
N PRO A 417 -5.62 -18.58 30.17
CA PRO A 417 -4.37 -19.33 30.21
C PRO A 417 -4.10 -20.03 28.87
N THR A 418 -3.31 -19.39 28.01
CA THR A 418 -2.70 -19.98 26.80
C THR A 418 -1.18 -19.88 26.86
N VAL A 419 -0.48 -20.67 26.06
CA VAL A 419 0.98 -20.91 26.21
C VAL A 419 1.90 -19.71 25.91
N TRP A 420 1.39 -18.68 25.24
CA TRP A 420 2.09 -17.42 25.04
C TRP A 420 1.57 -16.39 26.05
N THR A 421 2.30 -16.26 27.16
CA THR A 421 1.89 -15.51 28.36
C THR A 421 2.59 -14.16 28.50
N GLY A 422 3.67 -13.94 27.74
CA GLY A 422 4.27 -12.64 27.54
C GLY A 422 3.40 -11.78 26.61
N PRO A 423 3.22 -10.49 26.91
CA PRO A 423 2.68 -9.52 25.96
C PRO A 423 3.56 -9.36 24.66
N SER A 424 3.19 -8.43 23.76
CA SER A 424 3.68 -8.20 22.38
C SER A 424 3.92 -6.73 21.89
N VAL A 425 5.05 -6.25 21.37
CA VAL A 425 5.07 -5.04 20.55
C VAL A 425 4.70 -5.52 19.14
N SER A 426 4.33 -4.62 18.27
CA SER A 426 3.74 -4.93 16.98
C SER A 426 3.87 -3.79 15.97
N ALA A 427 4.72 -2.75 16.17
CA ALA A 427 5.32 -1.87 15.13
C ALA A 427 6.31 -0.77 15.58
N LEU A 428 6.89 0.01 14.61
CA LEU A 428 7.57 1.35 14.65
C LEU A 428 7.36 2.31 13.43
N ALA A 429 7.94 3.51 13.30
CA ALA A 429 7.79 4.42 12.11
C ALA A 429 8.75 5.65 12.10
N VAL A 430 8.43 6.89 11.65
CA VAL A 430 9.10 8.24 11.87
C VAL A 430 8.05 9.32 11.42
N ILE A 431 7.91 10.51 12.08
CA ILE A 431 6.97 11.63 11.80
C ILE A 431 7.54 13.10 11.70
N GLY A 432 8.17 13.64 12.76
CA GLY A 432 8.85 14.94 12.95
C GLY A 432 10.16 14.81 13.79
N THR A 433 10.17 15.05 15.12
CA THR A 433 11.34 14.79 16.02
C THR A 433 11.04 13.90 17.25
N ASN A 434 10.06 12.97 17.17
CA ASN A 434 9.35 12.18 18.20
C ASN A 434 8.34 10.97 17.83
N LEU A 435 8.65 9.62 17.94
CA LEU A 435 7.98 8.23 17.75
C LEU A 435 6.48 8.01 17.91
N TYR A 436 5.92 6.78 18.08
CA TYR A 436 4.53 6.46 18.49
C TYR A 436 4.25 4.91 18.81
N ALA A 437 4.61 4.23 19.93
CA ALA A 437 4.56 2.71 20.10
C ALA A 437 3.53 1.84 20.85
N GLY A 438 2.83 0.94 20.13
CA GLY A 438 1.68 0.10 20.50
C GLY A 438 1.82 -1.20 21.33
N GLY A 439 0.75 -1.75 21.95
CA GLY A 439 0.73 -2.96 22.82
C GLY A 439 -0.68 -3.41 23.32
N GLU A 440 -1.03 -4.66 23.60
CA GLU A 440 -2.07 -5.04 24.58
C GLU A 440 -1.59 -4.45 25.92
N PHE A 441 -1.60 -3.10 26.12
CA PHE A 441 -0.98 -2.37 27.25
C PHE A 441 -1.82 -2.08 28.50
N THR A 442 -1.12 -1.60 29.53
CA THR A 442 -1.42 -1.06 30.85
C THR A 442 -0.47 0.15 31.19
N ASN A 443 0.83 0.01 31.57
CA ASN A 443 1.63 0.92 32.45
C ASN A 443 3.01 1.56 31.91
N ALA A 444 3.13 2.61 31.05
CA ALA A 444 4.33 3.01 30.18
C ALA A 444 5.40 4.18 30.37
N GLY A 445 6.26 4.36 31.41
CA GLY A 445 7.09 5.58 31.78
C GLY A 445 6.71 6.80 32.73
N GLY A 446 5.80 6.76 33.74
CA GLY A 446 5.39 7.87 34.67
C GLY A 446 3.87 8.20 35.02
N VAL A 447 2.86 8.04 34.13
CA VAL A 447 1.58 8.82 33.99
C VAL A 447 0.47 8.13 33.12
N PRO A 448 -0.85 8.09 33.44
CA PRO A 448 -1.80 7.20 32.72
C PRO A 448 -2.50 7.56 31.39
N ALA A 449 -2.69 6.53 30.55
CA ALA A 449 -3.52 6.36 29.38
C ALA A 449 -3.87 4.88 29.23
N ASN A 450 -4.96 4.60 28.50
CA ASN A 450 -5.02 3.36 27.73
C ASN A 450 -4.22 3.61 26.42
N CYS A 451 -4.54 3.29 25.18
CA CYS A 451 -3.68 3.67 24.03
C CYS A 451 -2.81 4.96 24.19
N ILE A 452 -1.61 4.97 23.58
CA ILE A 452 -0.90 6.09 22.91
C ILE A 452 0.04 6.91 23.97
N ALA A 453 1.31 7.44 23.73
CA ALA A 453 2.20 8.26 24.71
C ALA A 453 3.72 8.64 24.37
N LYS A 454 4.20 9.92 24.46
CA LYS A 454 5.12 10.71 23.55
C LYS A 454 6.57 11.32 23.84
N TRP A 455 7.72 10.58 23.77
CA TRP A 455 9.15 11.04 23.92
C TRP A 455 9.29 12.04 22.78
N ASP A 456 9.51 13.26 23.19
CA ASP A 456 9.56 14.50 22.45
C ASP A 456 10.88 15.26 22.68
N GLY A 457 11.51 14.90 23.78
CA GLY A 457 12.67 15.45 24.44
C GLY A 457 12.69 15.09 25.94
N SER A 458 11.50 15.01 26.64
CA SER A 458 11.14 15.33 28.08
C SER A 458 10.68 14.28 29.19
N ALA A 459 9.60 13.43 29.12
CA ALA A 459 9.21 12.29 30.07
C ALA A 459 7.84 11.55 29.76
N TRP A 460 7.68 10.19 29.79
CA TRP A 460 6.51 9.47 29.11
C TRP A 460 5.17 9.98 29.68
N SER A 461 4.11 10.18 28.86
CA SER A 461 2.87 10.78 29.40
C SER A 461 1.57 10.73 28.54
N ALA A 462 1.01 9.56 28.22
CA ALA A 462 -0.42 9.39 27.91
C ALA A 462 -1.03 10.07 26.65
N LEU A 463 -1.63 9.30 25.74
CA LEU A 463 -2.38 9.81 24.60
C LEU A 463 -3.89 9.36 24.87
N GLY A 464 -4.37 9.90 25.98
CA GLY A 464 -5.78 9.86 26.43
C GLY A 464 -6.36 8.49 26.83
N SER A 465 -7.67 8.31 26.64
CA SER A 465 -8.42 7.15 27.16
C SER A 465 -8.01 5.82 26.57
N GLY A 466 -7.47 5.81 25.37
CA GLY A 466 -7.51 4.62 24.55
C GLY A 466 -8.88 3.98 24.39
N VAL A 467 -8.94 2.68 24.67
CA VAL A 467 -9.54 1.73 23.74
C VAL A 467 -10.41 0.68 24.39
N GLY A 468 -11.27 0.11 23.56
CA GLY A 468 -11.98 -1.13 23.82
C GLY A 468 -11.63 -2.21 22.83
N GLY A 469 -12.03 -3.43 23.15
CA GLY A 469 -11.83 -4.63 22.37
C GLY A 469 -12.21 -5.85 23.17
N TYR A 470 -12.54 -6.92 22.47
CA TYR A 470 -12.38 -8.26 23.02
C TYR A 470 -11.01 -8.80 22.58
N ALA A 471 -10.25 -9.40 23.50
CA ALA A 471 -8.93 -10.02 23.26
C ALA A 471 -7.99 -9.20 22.32
N PRO A 472 -7.57 -7.99 22.71
CA PRO A 472 -7.19 -6.95 21.76
C PRO A 472 -5.66 -6.86 21.49
N CYS A 473 -5.17 -6.83 20.21
CA CYS A 473 -3.76 -6.77 19.75
C CYS A 473 -3.37 -5.78 18.57
N VAL A 474 -2.21 -5.10 18.63
CA VAL A 474 -2.01 -3.75 18.04
C VAL A 474 -0.99 -3.64 16.90
N LEU A 475 -1.32 -3.92 15.69
CA LEU A 475 -0.28 -4.38 14.80
C LEU A 475 0.46 -3.23 13.97
N ALA A 476 0.47 -1.94 14.44
CA ALA A 476 1.08 -0.56 14.13
C ALA A 476 0.35 0.85 14.27
N LEU A 477 1.05 2.01 14.18
CA LEU A 477 0.54 3.35 13.69
C LEU A 477 1.64 4.39 13.29
N ALA A 478 1.41 5.47 12.50
CA ALA A 478 2.40 6.48 11.98
C ALA A 478 1.84 7.86 11.62
N GLY A 479 2.50 8.62 10.72
CA GLY A 479 2.04 9.94 10.29
C GLY A 479 2.65 10.56 9.01
N ARG A 480 1.78 11.07 8.10
CA ARG A 480 2.08 11.99 6.99
C ARG A 480 2.71 13.25 7.60
N GLY A 481 4.04 13.37 7.66
CA GLY A 481 4.89 14.48 8.20
C GLY A 481 4.49 15.38 9.40
N THR A 482 3.26 15.38 9.93
CA THR A 482 2.89 15.93 11.25
C THR A 482 1.97 15.03 12.12
N ASP A 483 1.13 14.10 11.61
CA ASP A 483 -0.03 13.61 12.41
C ASP A 483 -0.40 12.09 12.52
N LEU A 484 -1.59 11.79 13.08
CA LEU A 484 -2.24 10.51 13.46
C LEU A 484 -2.71 9.51 12.38
N TYR A 485 -1.92 8.54 11.87
CA TYR A 485 -2.29 7.50 10.87
C TYR A 485 -2.33 6.14 11.61
N ALA A 486 -3.46 5.50 11.90
CA ALA A 486 -3.53 4.45 12.94
C ALA A 486 -4.71 3.49 12.92
N GLY A 487 -4.97 2.80 14.04
CA GLY A 487 -6.01 1.77 14.21
C GLY A 487 -5.43 0.37 14.46
N GLY A 488 -6.08 -0.74 14.94
CA GLY A 488 -5.61 -2.18 15.22
C GLY A 488 -6.66 -3.18 15.78
N ALA A 489 -6.45 -4.40 16.32
CA ALA A 489 -7.51 -5.40 16.76
C ALA A 489 -8.69 -5.02 17.73
N PHE A 490 -9.26 -3.82 17.65
CA PHE A 490 -10.14 -3.26 18.68
C PHE A 490 -11.60 -3.68 18.62
N THR A 491 -12.33 -3.15 19.58
CA THR A 491 -13.69 -2.67 19.41
C THR A 491 -13.87 -1.20 19.82
N THR A 492 -12.88 -0.37 20.19
CA THR A 492 -12.98 1.12 20.17
C THR A 492 -11.61 1.84 20.02
N THR A 493 -11.50 2.97 19.28
CA THR A 493 -10.77 4.18 19.79
C THR A 493 -11.77 5.01 20.52
N GLY A 494 -11.35 5.79 21.53
CA GLY A 494 -11.91 7.10 21.92
C GLY A 494 -13.42 7.28 22.19
N GLY A 495 -14.30 6.29 21.92
CA GLY A 495 -15.75 6.21 22.20
C GLY A 495 -16.78 6.30 21.03
N VAL A 496 -17.20 5.20 20.37
CA VAL A 496 -18.30 5.14 19.32
C VAL A 496 -18.80 3.69 19.01
N PRO A 497 -19.68 3.45 18.01
CA PRO A 497 -19.72 2.24 17.12
C PRO A 497 -19.08 2.41 15.69
N ALA A 498 -17.93 1.79 15.33
CA ALA A 498 -17.12 2.12 14.10
C ALA A 498 -15.76 1.36 13.73
N ASN A 499 -15.63 0.42 12.77
CA ASN A 499 -14.60 -0.65 12.81
C ASN A 499 -13.07 -0.40 12.34
N CYS A 500 -12.21 -1.46 12.22
CA CYS A 500 -10.76 -1.73 11.83
C CYS A 500 -9.74 -0.80 11.08
N ILE A 501 -9.86 0.50 10.84
CA ILE A 501 -8.80 1.26 10.15
C ILE A 501 -8.94 2.79 10.63
N ALA A 502 -7.91 3.62 10.93
CA ALA A 502 -8.03 4.91 11.71
C ALA A 502 -7.04 6.07 11.42
N LYS A 503 -7.41 7.27 11.94
CA LYS A 503 -6.73 8.58 11.96
C LYS A 503 -7.49 9.46 13.00
N TRP A 504 -6.93 10.53 13.60
CA TRP A 504 -7.45 11.25 14.83
C TRP A 504 -7.40 12.82 14.81
N ASP A 505 -8.47 13.65 14.77
CA ASP A 505 -8.54 15.06 14.24
C ASP A 505 -8.73 16.27 15.23
N GLY A 506 -8.23 16.24 16.46
CA GLY A 506 -8.32 17.35 17.43
C GLY A 506 -9.69 17.59 18.12
N SER A 507 -10.72 17.97 17.37
CA SER A 507 -12.08 18.33 17.85
C SER A 507 -13.03 17.17 18.34
N ALA A 508 -14.02 16.72 17.56
CA ALA A 508 -15.00 15.67 17.91
C ALA A 508 -14.89 14.37 17.06
N TRP A 509 -14.60 13.22 17.69
CA TRP A 509 -13.68 12.15 17.24
C TRP A 509 -14.10 11.26 16.01
N SER A 510 -13.27 10.54 15.20
CA SER A 510 -13.47 10.32 13.71
C SER A 510 -13.71 8.91 13.07
N ALA A 511 -13.94 8.95 11.73
CA ALA A 511 -14.21 7.96 10.66
C ALA A 511 -13.50 8.28 9.32
N LEU A 512 -13.42 7.34 8.36
CA LEU A 512 -12.76 7.48 7.03
C LEU A 512 -13.28 6.51 5.94
N GLY A 513 -14.47 5.90 6.07
CA GLY A 513 -15.00 4.86 5.15
C GLY A 513 -15.74 3.74 5.89
N SER A 514 -16.19 2.65 5.24
CA SER A 514 -16.94 1.52 5.88
C SER A 514 -16.29 0.12 5.86
N GLY A 515 -14.99 0.14 6.10
CA GLY A 515 -13.91 -0.86 6.20
C GLY A 515 -13.82 -2.37 6.61
N MET A 516 -13.95 -3.64 7.04
CA MET A 516 -12.85 -4.66 7.12
C MET A 516 -13.18 -5.83 8.12
N TYR A 517 -14.40 -6.36 8.15
CA TYR A 517 -14.91 -7.55 8.89
C TYR A 517 -14.04 -8.86 8.98
N GLY A 518 -13.20 -9.03 10.02
CA GLY A 518 -12.63 -10.33 10.46
C GLY A 518 -11.26 -10.26 11.19
N TYR A 519 -10.28 -11.12 10.83
CA TYR A 519 -9.03 -11.44 11.58
C TYR A 519 -8.01 -10.26 11.71
N GLY A 520 -6.82 -10.25 11.09
CA GLY A 520 -5.67 -9.40 11.52
C GLY A 520 -5.18 -8.24 10.61
N VAL A 521 -4.64 -7.09 11.13
CA VAL A 521 -4.14 -5.89 10.36
C VAL A 521 -2.62 -5.43 10.50
N LEU A 522 -1.54 -6.19 10.79
CA LEU A 522 -0.17 -5.60 10.96
C LEU A 522 0.44 -4.73 9.83
N ALA A 523 0.72 -3.47 10.14
CA ALA A 523 1.52 -2.49 9.40
C ALA A 523 0.90 -1.58 8.37
N LEU A 524 1.67 -0.54 8.03
CA LEU A 524 1.37 0.60 7.16
C LEU A 524 2.69 1.51 7.01
N ALA A 525 2.95 2.40 6.01
CA ALA A 525 4.20 3.26 5.84
C ALA A 525 4.34 4.42 4.79
N VAL A 526 5.16 4.37 3.72
CA VAL A 526 5.50 5.52 2.84
C VAL A 526 5.54 5.27 1.27
N SER A 527 4.68 5.81 0.38
CA SER A 527 5.00 6.27 -1.02
C SER A 527 3.96 7.21 -1.61
N GLY A 528 4.35 8.29 -2.26
CA GLY A 528 3.41 9.15 -2.96
C GLY A 528 2.35 9.90 -2.13
N THR A 529 1.46 10.69 -2.73
CA THR A 529 0.41 11.39 -1.97
C THR A 529 -0.69 10.53 -1.37
N ASP A 530 -0.65 9.21 -1.50
CA ASP A 530 -1.62 8.34 -0.85
C ASP A 530 -1.00 6.97 -0.46
N LEU A 531 -1.66 6.21 0.43
CA LEU A 531 -1.02 5.14 1.24
C LEU A 531 -0.71 3.70 0.68
N TYR A 532 -1.05 2.49 1.22
CA TYR A 532 -0.84 1.04 0.76
C TYR A 532 -1.82 -0.09 1.42
N ALA A 533 -1.50 -1.31 1.94
CA ALA A 533 -2.19 -2.25 2.94
C ALA A 533 -1.62 -3.72 2.86
N GLY A 534 -2.16 -4.74 3.55
CA GLY A 534 -1.61 -6.13 3.50
C GLY A 534 -2.54 -7.17 4.14
N GLY A 535 -2.27 -8.48 4.20
CA GLY A 535 -2.61 -9.19 5.44
C GLY A 535 -3.64 -10.33 5.54
N ASP A 536 -4.31 -10.43 6.70
CA ASP A 536 -5.19 -11.52 7.15
C ASP A 536 -6.65 -11.08 7.09
N PHE A 537 -7.03 -10.72 5.86
CA PHE A 537 -8.35 -10.21 5.55
C PHE A 537 -9.36 -11.37 5.35
N THR A 538 -10.02 -11.38 4.19
CA THR A 538 -11.45 -11.54 3.80
C THR A 538 -12.22 -10.30 3.26
N THR A 539 -11.78 -8.98 3.25
CA THR A 539 -12.20 -7.84 2.32
C THR A 539 -11.79 -6.34 2.49
N ALA A 540 -11.45 -5.61 1.40
CA ALA A 540 -10.93 -4.21 1.38
C ALA A 540 -11.84 -3.06 0.90
N GLY A 541 -13.16 -3.15 0.69
CA GLY A 541 -13.94 -1.94 0.35
C GLY A 541 -15.32 -2.07 -0.31
N GLY A 542 -15.74 -3.30 -0.68
CA GLY A 542 -16.87 -3.63 -1.61
C GLY A 542 -16.61 -4.23 -3.06
N VAL A 543 -15.37 -4.56 -3.47
CA VAL A 543 -14.78 -5.13 -4.74
C VAL A 543 -13.98 -6.40 -4.55
N PRO A 544 -14.43 -7.61 -4.31
CA PRO A 544 -12.78 -9.03 -4.11
C PRO A 544 -11.57 -8.71 -4.98
N ALA A 545 -10.76 -7.77 -4.48
CA ALA A 545 -9.33 -7.75 -4.35
C ALA A 545 -8.98 -8.88 -3.36
N ASN A 546 -9.46 -10.09 -3.68
CA ASN A 546 -9.16 -11.22 -2.83
C ASN A 546 -7.67 -11.35 -2.71
N TYR A 547 -7.23 -11.99 -1.65
CA TYR A 547 -5.83 -12.14 -1.35
C TYR A 547 -5.03 -10.81 -1.05
N ILE A 548 -5.45 -9.58 -1.49
CA ILE A 548 -4.59 -8.39 -1.82
C ILE A 548 -5.35 -7.07 -2.33
N ALA A 549 -4.97 -5.73 -2.19
CA ALA A 549 -5.76 -4.47 -2.62
C ALA A 549 -5.00 -3.08 -3.02
N LYS A 550 -5.55 -1.80 -3.00
CA LYS A 550 -4.95 -0.40 -3.22
C LYS A 550 -6.05 0.76 -3.01
N TRP A 551 -6.11 1.50 -1.87
CA TRP A 551 -7.13 2.51 -1.34
C TRP A 551 -7.11 3.99 -1.86
N ASP A 552 -6.07 4.45 -2.54
CA ASP A 552 -5.57 5.84 -2.62
C ASP A 552 -6.13 6.86 -1.56
N GLY A 553 -7.03 7.76 -1.91
CA GLY A 553 -7.58 8.75 -0.96
C GLY A 553 -9.08 9.02 -1.12
N SER A 554 -9.81 8.12 -1.79
CA SER A 554 -11.22 8.31 -2.13
C SER A 554 -12.09 7.04 -1.98
N ALA A 555 -12.08 6.05 -2.90
CA ALA A 555 -12.86 4.77 -2.86
C ALA A 555 -12.28 3.61 -3.93
N TRP A 556 -11.58 1.36 -3.77
CA TRP A 556 -10.52 0.28 -4.27
C TRP A 556 -10.87 -0.73 -5.42
N SER A 557 -9.85 -1.36 -6.05
CA SER A 557 -9.90 -2.21 -7.33
C SER A 557 -8.58 -2.76 -8.04
N ALA A 558 -8.22 -4.07 -8.26
CA ALA A 558 -7.06 -4.90 -8.89
C ALA A 558 -5.48 -4.67 -8.97
N LEU A 559 -4.66 -5.76 -9.17
CA LEU A 559 -3.15 -5.84 -9.42
C LEU A 559 -2.54 -7.32 -9.74
N GLY A 560 -3.11 -8.27 -10.57
CA GLY A 560 -2.47 -9.64 -10.89
C GLY A 560 -3.26 -10.95 -11.36
N SER A 561 -3.52 -12.10 -10.61
CA SER A 561 -4.50 -13.30 -10.81
C SER A 561 -5.23 -14.16 -9.59
N GLY A 562 -5.48 -13.75 -8.29
CA GLY A 562 -5.38 -14.41 -6.91
C GLY A 562 -4.50 -13.77 -5.65
N LEU A 563 -3.70 -14.32 -4.65
CA LEU A 563 -2.18 -14.55 -4.40
C LEU A 563 -1.55 -15.95 -3.92
N GLY A 564 -1.19 -16.38 -2.67
CA GLY A 564 -1.02 -17.85 -2.36
C GLY A 564 -1.33 -18.50 -0.94
N PRO A 565 -1.54 -19.86 -0.83
CA PRO A 565 -2.04 -20.65 0.35
C PRO A 565 -1.10 -21.71 1.05
N SER A 566 -1.06 -21.80 2.39
CA SER A 566 0.08 -22.43 3.11
C SER A 566 0.06 -23.91 3.49
N TYR A 567 1.28 -24.43 3.75
CA TYR A 567 1.53 -25.76 4.28
C TYR A 567 1.01 -25.98 5.71
N LEU A 568 0.79 -24.92 6.50
CA LEU A 568 0.31 -25.01 7.90
C LEU A 568 -1.06 -24.35 8.12
N GLY A 569 -1.77 -23.95 7.04
CA GLY A 569 -3.11 -23.40 7.08
C GLY A 569 -3.28 -22.11 6.26
N PRO A 570 -4.00 -21.09 6.78
CA PRO A 570 -4.10 -19.81 6.10
C PRO A 570 -2.80 -18.97 6.24
N PRO A 571 -2.56 -17.98 5.36
CA PRO A 571 -1.18 -17.61 5.00
C PRO A 571 -0.69 -16.22 5.54
N TRP A 572 0.04 -16.11 6.67
CA TRP A 572 0.32 -14.86 7.45
C TRP A 572 1.39 -13.85 6.96
N VAL A 573 1.23 -12.56 7.31
CA VAL A 573 1.76 -11.39 6.57
C VAL A 573 1.95 -10.07 7.44
N TYR A 574 2.77 -9.01 7.10
CA TYR A 574 3.57 -8.25 8.14
C TYR A 574 3.96 -6.68 8.15
N ALA A 575 4.87 -6.04 7.34
CA ALA A 575 5.52 -4.67 7.58
C ALA A 575 6.38 -3.99 6.45
N LEU A 576 6.73 -2.68 6.36
CA LEU A 576 6.79 -1.94 5.04
C LEU A 576 8.06 -1.26 4.43
N ALA A 577 8.23 -1.29 3.07
CA ALA A 577 9.16 -0.45 2.21
C ALA A 577 8.71 0.01 0.76
N VAL A 578 9.48 0.89 0.10
CA VAL A 578 9.41 1.57 -1.22
C VAL A 578 10.83 2.24 -1.55
N SER A 579 11.34 2.60 -2.77
CA SER A 579 12.74 3.15 -3.14
C SER A 579 13.29 3.38 -4.68
N GLY A 580 12.72 4.14 -5.67
CA GLY A 580 12.56 3.75 -7.13
C GLY A 580 11.27 4.14 -7.98
N THR A 581 10.31 3.23 -8.27
CA THR A 581 8.83 3.43 -8.53
C THR A 581 7.94 2.24 -8.02
N ASP A 582 8.61 1.15 -7.62
CA ASP A 582 8.42 -0.33 -7.53
C ASP A 582 7.23 -1.11 -6.77
N LEU A 583 7.37 -2.30 -6.06
CA LEU A 583 6.50 -3.22 -5.11
C LEU A 583 6.96 -4.75 -4.77
N TYR A 584 8.02 -5.07 -3.94
CA TYR A 584 8.52 -6.39 -3.33
C TYR A 584 8.10 -6.79 -1.84
N ALA A 585 7.84 -8.01 -1.34
CA ALA A 585 7.81 -8.33 0.14
C ALA A 585 7.87 -9.85 0.49
N GLY A 586 7.04 -10.44 1.37
CA GLY A 586 7.15 -11.89 1.62
C GLY A 586 6.06 -12.77 2.25
N GLY A 587 6.41 -14.05 2.30
CA GLY A 587 5.63 -15.22 2.69
C GLY A 587 6.38 -16.48 2.20
N GLN A 588 5.76 -17.59 1.77
CA GLN A 588 5.79 -18.82 2.58
C GLN A 588 5.97 -20.20 1.84
N PHE A 589 5.78 -20.37 0.50
CA PHE A 589 5.98 -21.72 -0.17
C PHE A 589 6.45 -21.78 -1.67
N THR A 590 5.60 -21.70 -2.71
CA THR A 590 5.95 -21.56 -4.16
C THR A 590 5.58 -20.21 -4.89
N THR A 591 4.36 -19.90 -5.43
CA THR A 591 3.93 -18.49 -5.61
C THR A 591 4.42 -17.71 -6.84
N ALA A 592 5.01 -16.52 -6.57
CA ALA A 592 4.71 -15.15 -7.03
C ALA A 592 4.75 -14.86 -8.55
N GLY A 593 3.84 -15.49 -9.29
CA GLY A 593 3.46 -15.35 -10.72
C GLY A 593 3.02 -16.62 -11.55
N GLY A 594 3.14 -17.93 -11.20
CA GLY A 594 3.38 -19.00 -12.24
C GLY A 594 4.58 -20.01 -11.95
N VAL A 595 5.82 -19.86 -12.55
CA VAL A 595 6.95 -19.28 -11.71
C VAL A 595 8.55 -19.55 -12.03
N PRO A 596 9.64 -19.69 -11.10
CA PRO A 596 10.86 -18.85 -10.43
C PRO A 596 11.13 -17.42 -9.50
N ALA A 597 10.51 -16.56 -8.48
CA ALA A 597 9.26 -16.17 -7.47
C ALA A 597 8.64 -16.83 -5.97
N TYR A 598 9.05 -17.31 -4.69
CA TYR A 598 10.13 -17.47 -3.54
C TYR A 598 10.89 -16.31 -2.72
N ILE A 599 11.81 -15.40 -3.12
CA ILE A 599 11.67 -13.92 -2.82
C ILE A 599 11.93 -12.99 -4.14
N ALA A 600 11.24 -12.27 -5.19
CA ALA A 600 9.92 -11.66 -5.96
C ALA A 600 8.98 -10.29 -5.80
N LYS A 601 8.73 -9.43 -6.80
CA LYS A 601 7.99 -8.10 -6.76
C LYS A 601 7.28 -7.87 -8.08
N TRP A 602 6.46 -6.82 -8.09
CA TRP A 602 6.02 -5.91 -9.17
C TRP A 602 6.99 -5.64 -10.32
N ASP A 603 6.52 -4.79 -11.22
CA ASP A 603 6.83 -4.48 -12.63
C ASP A 603 5.88 -3.34 -13.01
N GLY A 604 4.67 -3.75 -13.43
CA GLY A 604 3.51 -2.98 -13.90
C GLY A 604 2.30 -3.84 -14.34
N SER A 605 2.45 -5.16 -14.59
CA SER A 605 1.44 -6.12 -15.11
C SER A 605 1.24 -7.48 -14.34
N VAL A 606 2.07 -8.55 -14.42
CA VAL A 606 1.96 -9.79 -13.54
C VAL A 606 3.29 -10.53 -12.96
N TRP A 607 3.48 -10.76 -11.61
CA TRP A 607 4.68 -11.05 -10.66
C TRP A 607 6.03 -11.85 -11.01
N SER A 608 7.25 -11.52 -10.44
CA SER A 608 8.61 -12.22 -10.61
C SER A 608 9.84 -11.92 -9.61
N ALA A 609 11.00 -12.67 -9.55
CA ALA A 609 12.08 -13.11 -8.51
C ALA A 609 13.18 -12.30 -7.62
N LEU A 610 13.98 -12.85 -6.64
CA LEU A 610 15.20 -12.29 -5.84
C LEU A 610 16.14 -13.28 -5.03
N GLY A 611 17.47 -13.19 -5.22
CA GLY A 611 18.51 -13.83 -4.40
C GLY A 611 18.75 -15.35 -4.56
N SER A 612 18.61 -16.19 -3.51
CA SER A 612 18.62 -17.66 -3.68
C SER A 612 17.83 -18.48 -2.64
N GLY A 613 17.85 -18.03 -1.40
CA GLY A 613 16.77 -18.19 -0.47
C GLY A 613 16.88 -18.89 0.89
N ILE A 614 15.75 -18.71 1.58
CA ILE A 614 15.43 -18.93 3.00
C ILE A 614 13.98 -19.51 3.22
N PRO A 615 13.44 -20.60 2.60
CA PRO A 615 11.53 -21.59 2.53
C PRO A 615 10.41 -22.16 3.58
N GLY A 616 9.27 -21.50 3.94
CA GLY A 616 8.27 -21.90 4.99
C GLY A 616 7.66 -20.74 5.85
N TYR A 617 7.63 -20.76 7.22
CA TYR A 617 7.08 -20.01 8.44
C TYR A 617 6.95 -18.46 8.80
N VAL A 618 8.00 -17.62 8.65
CA VAL A 618 8.35 -16.16 9.03
C VAL A 618 7.55 -14.81 8.82
N ASP A 619 8.16 -13.63 9.11
CA ASP A 619 7.55 -12.28 9.29
C ASP A 619 8.29 -10.89 8.91
N ALA A 620 9.60 -10.70 8.49
CA ALA A 620 10.19 -9.35 8.07
C ALA A 620 11.37 -9.23 7.03
N LEU A 621 11.54 -8.02 6.40
CA LEU A 621 12.38 -7.61 5.22
C LEU A 621 12.67 -6.07 5.21
N ALA A 622 13.46 -5.36 4.36
CA ALA A 622 13.66 -3.85 4.38
C ALA A 622 14.57 -3.14 3.36
N VAL A 623 14.65 -1.77 3.36
CA VAL A 623 14.89 -0.93 2.15
C VAL A 623 15.47 0.55 2.24
N SER A 624 16.48 0.96 3.03
CA SER A 624 17.22 2.27 2.86
C SER A 624 17.72 2.74 1.45
N GLY A 625 17.36 2.20 0.29
CA GLY A 625 17.52 2.94 -0.98
C GLY A 625 18.16 2.22 -2.19
N THR A 626 18.93 1.13 -2.01
CA THR A 626 19.24 0.14 -3.09
C THR A 626 19.57 -1.34 -2.68
N ILE A 627 20.16 -1.68 -1.51
CA ILE A 627 20.67 -3.02 -0.98
C ILE A 627 19.67 -4.20 -0.54
N LEU A 628 19.50 -4.65 0.76
CA LEU A 628 18.57 -5.67 1.45
C LEU A 628 19.20 -6.46 2.67
N PHE A 629 19.32 -5.92 3.90
CA PHE A 629 19.86 -6.55 5.17
C PHE A 629 19.14 -7.81 5.70
N ALA A 630 19.16 -8.12 7.03
CA ALA A 630 18.35 -9.18 7.64
C ALA A 630 18.14 -9.23 9.19
N GLY A 631 17.14 -10.04 9.64
CA GLY A 631 16.59 -10.44 10.97
C GLY A 631 15.92 -11.86 11.03
N GLY A 632 15.36 -12.45 12.14
CA GLY A 632 14.04 -13.22 12.26
C GLY A 632 13.63 -14.71 12.73
N ASN A 633 12.35 -15.20 12.50
CA ASN A 633 11.69 -16.55 12.79
C ASN A 633 11.98 -17.74 11.82
N PHE A 634 13.04 -17.73 10.98
CA PHE A 634 13.27 -18.86 10.04
C PHE A 634 14.02 -20.01 10.79
N ARG A 635 14.53 -19.74 12.02
CA ARG A 635 15.02 -20.66 13.07
C ARG A 635 16.47 -21.19 12.95
N GLY A 636 17.35 -20.64 12.11
CA GLY A 636 18.75 -21.06 11.99
C GLY A 636 19.68 -20.05 11.34
N ALA A 637 20.97 -20.21 11.63
CA ALA A 637 22.05 -19.27 11.31
C ALA A 637 22.07 -17.99 12.16
N GLY A 638 21.12 -17.06 12.14
CA GLY A 638 20.12 -16.70 11.15
C GLY A 638 19.78 -15.23 10.89
N CYS A 639 20.20 -14.68 9.71
CA CYS A 639 19.93 -13.38 9.02
C CYS A 639 21.12 -12.41 8.64
N ILE A 640 21.45 -12.08 7.36
CA ILE A 640 22.20 -10.80 7.09
C ILE A 640 22.27 -10.25 5.67
N ALA A 641 22.69 -8.98 5.59
CA ALA A 641 23.47 -8.47 4.46
C ALA A 641 24.40 -7.24 4.65
N LYS A 642 25.72 -7.43 4.92
CA LYS A 642 26.77 -6.65 4.21
C LYS A 642 26.91 -7.28 2.83
N TRP A 643 25.90 -7.03 2.01
CA TRP A 643 25.74 -7.60 0.68
C TRP A 643 27.05 -7.60 -0.14
N ASP A 644 27.77 -6.50 -0.15
CA ASP A 644 28.58 -6.15 -1.33
C ASP A 644 27.75 -6.05 -2.63
N GLY A 645 26.83 -6.96 -3.06
CA GLY A 645 25.67 -6.55 -3.91
C GLY A 645 24.86 -7.40 -4.95
N SER A 646 24.76 -8.75 -4.93
CA SER A 646 23.82 -9.54 -5.82
C SER A 646 23.25 -10.91 -5.34
N ALA A 647 23.94 -11.67 -4.48
CA ALA A 647 23.52 -12.96 -3.92
C ALA A 647 23.88 -13.15 -2.41
N TRP A 648 22.91 -13.55 -1.58
CA TRP A 648 22.80 -13.30 -0.13
C TRP A 648 24.04 -13.50 0.84
N SER A 649 24.16 -12.68 1.93
CA SER A 649 25.14 -12.57 3.09
C SER A 649 26.28 -11.47 3.29
N ALA A 650 27.51 -11.78 3.82
CA ALA A 650 28.64 -10.86 4.30
C ALA A 650 30.00 -11.47 4.88
N LEU A 651 30.49 -11.22 6.15
CA LEU A 651 31.50 -11.86 7.10
C LEU A 651 31.28 -11.63 8.70
N GLY A 652 30.88 -12.57 9.63
CA GLY A 652 30.43 -12.34 11.08
C GLY A 652 29.36 -13.32 11.74
N SER A 653 28.53 -12.92 12.77
CA SER A 653 27.68 -13.80 13.69
C SER A 653 26.15 -13.48 13.93
N GLY A 654 25.58 -13.61 15.15
CA GLY A 654 24.30 -13.03 15.65
C GLY A 654 23.13 -13.91 16.17
N LEU A 655 21.88 -13.59 15.79
CA LEU A 655 20.61 -14.09 16.35
C LEU A 655 20.56 -15.55 16.89
N SER A 656 20.42 -15.81 18.21
CA SER A 656 20.41 -17.17 18.83
C SER A 656 19.91 -17.40 20.31
N GLY A 657 18.78 -18.11 20.57
CA GLY A 657 18.50 -18.76 21.89
C GLY A 657 17.07 -19.19 22.32
N SER A 658 16.64 -18.85 23.56
CA SER A 658 15.63 -19.58 24.37
C SER A 658 14.15 -19.31 24.02
N GLY A 659 13.69 -19.90 22.93
CA GLY A 659 12.27 -20.01 22.60
C GLY A 659 12.05 -20.37 21.14
N LEU A 660 10.99 -19.81 20.57
CA LEU A 660 10.83 -19.63 19.12
C LEU A 660 10.95 -18.11 18.84
N PRO A 661 12.12 -17.59 18.41
CA PRO A 661 12.25 -16.69 17.26
C PRO A 661 10.97 -16.05 16.69
N GLU A 662 10.94 -14.74 16.45
CA GLU A 662 9.86 -14.11 15.64
C GLU A 662 10.33 -12.81 15.01
N VAL A 663 9.79 -12.43 13.85
CA VAL A 663 10.34 -11.35 13.01
C VAL A 663 9.39 -10.32 12.44
N SER A 664 8.30 -10.02 13.07
CA SER A 664 7.17 -9.35 12.44
C SER A 664 7.30 -7.92 11.85
N ALA A 665 8.46 -7.23 11.72
CA ALA A 665 8.63 -5.98 10.89
C ALA A 665 10.02 -5.39 10.67
N LEU A 666 10.13 -4.23 9.97
CA LEU A 666 11.24 -3.26 9.77
C LEU A 666 10.78 -1.90 9.08
N ALA A 667 11.47 -0.70 9.20
CA ALA A 667 11.64 0.52 8.32
C ALA A 667 12.98 1.41 8.45
N VAL A 668 13.16 2.70 7.92
CA VAL A 668 14.40 3.65 7.96
C VAL A 668 14.11 5.18 7.62
N SER A 669 14.85 6.19 8.20
CA SER A 669 15.43 7.53 7.73
C SER A 669 16.92 7.77 8.21
N GLY A 670 17.98 7.56 7.40
CA GLY A 670 19.40 7.82 7.75
C GLY A 670 20.45 6.79 7.28
N THR A 671 21.69 6.91 7.77
CA THR A 671 22.84 6.02 7.41
C THR A 671 22.77 4.63 8.03
N ASP A 672 22.24 4.55 9.25
CA ASP A 672 22.24 3.30 9.96
C ASP A 672 21.09 2.47 9.41
N VAL A 673 20.26 2.06 10.30
CA VAL A 673 19.41 0.89 10.41
C VAL A 673 18.58 1.24 11.64
N TYR A 674 17.33 0.91 11.91
CA TYR A 674 16.94 0.84 13.35
C TYR A 674 16.57 -0.76 13.54
N ALA A 675 16.59 -1.67 14.59
CA ALA A 675 16.43 -3.21 14.42
C ALA A 675 16.25 -4.30 15.61
N GLY A 676 15.28 -5.25 15.63
CA GLY A 676 15.01 -6.22 16.79
C GLY A 676 13.84 -7.28 16.60
N GLY A 677 13.47 -8.34 17.45
CA GLY A 677 12.37 -9.45 17.45
C GLY A 677 12.20 -10.57 18.60
N TYR A 678 11.63 -11.81 18.51
CA TYR A 678 11.70 -12.83 19.63
C TYR A 678 13.09 -13.38 19.95
N PHE A 679 13.68 -12.92 21.06
CA PHE A 679 15.14 -13.02 21.20
C PHE A 679 15.89 -12.81 22.56
N THR A 680 15.90 -13.65 23.59
CA THR A 680 16.67 -13.40 24.86
C THR A 680 18.27 -13.27 24.91
N THR A 681 19.03 -12.76 23.91
CA THR A 681 20.54 -12.69 23.71
C THR A 681 20.95 -12.13 22.32
N ALA A 682 21.38 -10.87 22.13
CA ALA A 682 21.86 -10.33 20.82
C ALA A 682 23.29 -9.84 20.79
N GLY A 683 23.91 -9.61 19.65
CA GLY A 683 24.78 -8.45 19.42
C GLY A 683 26.16 -8.44 20.08
N GLY A 684 26.29 -9.13 21.21
CA GLY A 684 27.14 -8.79 22.33
C GLY A 684 26.58 -7.91 23.48
N VAL A 685 25.31 -7.41 23.59
CA VAL A 685 24.69 -6.39 24.57
C VAL A 685 23.31 -6.51 25.57
N PRO A 686 22.70 -7.40 26.55
CA PRO A 686 21.32 -7.43 27.18
C PRO A 686 20.09 -6.59 26.89
N ALA A 687 20.03 -5.95 25.75
CA ALA A 687 18.97 -5.04 25.47
C ALA A 687 17.75 -5.64 24.79
N ASN A 688 16.82 -6.12 25.59
CA ASN A 688 15.56 -6.67 25.15
C ASN A 688 14.82 -5.63 24.26
N ASN A 689 14.01 -6.07 23.30
CA ASN A 689 12.90 -5.41 22.60
C ASN A 689 13.04 -4.41 21.48
N ILE A 690 14.18 -3.73 21.35
CA ILE A 690 14.54 -2.88 20.20
C ILE A 690 16.12 -3.07 19.96
N ALA A 691 16.98 -2.35 19.19
CA ALA A 691 18.49 -2.39 19.24
C ALA A 691 19.16 -1.36 18.29
N LYS A 692 20.26 -0.61 18.64
CA LYS A 692 21.09 0.34 17.78
C LYS A 692 22.49 -0.22 17.37
N TRP A 693 23.09 0.29 16.26
CA TRP A 693 24.45 0.63 15.75
C TRP A 693 24.25 1.92 14.91
N ASN A 694 25.09 2.93 14.69
CA ASN A 694 26.53 3.13 14.81
C ASN A 694 27.37 2.22 13.88
N GLY A 695 26.87 1.99 12.65
CA GLY A 695 27.55 1.38 11.49
C GLY A 695 28.15 -0.04 11.61
N SER A 696 28.26 -0.62 12.82
CA SER A 696 29.16 -1.75 13.08
C SER A 696 28.91 -2.67 14.32
N ALA A 697 28.18 -2.27 15.39
CA ALA A 697 27.85 -3.17 16.53
C ALA A 697 26.53 -2.85 17.31
N TRP A 698 25.93 -3.81 18.03
CA TRP A 698 24.56 -3.77 18.63
C TRP A 698 24.43 -3.13 20.06
N SER A 699 23.22 -2.94 20.68
CA SER A 699 22.95 -2.15 21.94
C SER A 699 21.48 -2.01 22.47
N ALA A 700 21.27 -1.25 23.57
CA ALA A 700 20.08 -0.88 24.39
C ALA A 700 19.47 0.57 24.28
N LEU A 701 18.14 0.71 24.31
CA LEU A 701 17.12 1.80 24.20
C LEU A 701 16.09 1.30 25.23
N GLY A 702 16.55 0.88 26.39
CA GLY A 702 15.60 0.48 27.40
C GLY A 702 16.22 0.44 28.76
N SER A 703 15.40 0.40 29.80
CA SER A 703 15.17 -0.87 30.45
C SER A 703 13.85 -1.47 29.97
N GLY A 704 13.59 -1.32 28.67
CA GLY A 704 12.34 -1.18 27.92
C GLY A 704 11.31 -2.29 28.07
N ILE A 705 10.51 -2.55 27.06
CA ILE A 705 9.20 -3.20 27.18
C ILE A 705 9.03 -4.67 27.79
N ASN A 706 7.94 -5.39 27.47
CA ASN A 706 7.54 -6.77 27.79
C ASN A 706 6.57 -7.32 26.71
N GLY A 707 6.77 -6.90 25.45
CA GLY A 707 6.35 -7.65 24.26
C GLY A 707 7.07 -7.41 22.91
N GLN A 708 6.78 -8.30 21.89
CA GLN A 708 6.89 -8.64 20.39
C GLN A 708 7.12 -7.75 19.04
N VAL A 709 7.59 -6.48 18.93
CA VAL A 709 7.51 -5.37 17.82
C VAL A 709 6.94 -5.49 16.33
N TYR A 710 6.27 -6.54 15.84
CA TYR A 710 5.48 -6.67 14.55
C TYR A 710 5.04 -5.61 13.41
N ALA A 711 5.48 -4.36 13.17
CA ALA A 711 5.17 -3.58 11.88
C ALA A 711 6.01 -2.28 11.60
N LEU A 712 6.02 -1.53 10.44
CA LEU A 712 6.80 -0.22 10.35
C LEU A 712 6.77 0.91 9.22
N ALA A 713 7.17 2.23 9.43
CA ALA A 713 7.33 3.44 8.47
C ALA A 713 8.43 4.60 8.71
N VAL A 714 8.38 5.88 8.16
CA VAL A 714 9.31 7.10 8.44
C VAL A 714 9.06 8.63 8.01
N SER A 715 9.44 9.69 8.81
CA SER A 715 9.81 11.15 8.51
C SER A 715 10.53 11.97 9.63
N GLY A 716 11.79 12.45 9.48
CA GLY A 716 12.45 13.37 10.46
C GLY A 716 13.43 12.72 11.46
N THR A 717 13.54 13.23 12.72
CA THR A 717 14.31 12.65 13.87
C THR A 717 13.44 11.88 14.88
N ASP A 718 12.24 11.52 14.45
CA ASP A 718 11.13 10.87 15.16
C ASP A 718 11.23 9.32 15.19
N LEU A 719 10.09 8.63 15.36
CA LEU A 719 9.77 7.26 14.87
C LEU A 719 8.20 7.13 14.69
N TYR A 720 7.48 6.02 14.73
CA TYR A 720 6.04 5.89 15.12
C TYR A 720 5.86 4.41 15.67
N ALA A 721 4.76 3.58 15.70
CA ALA A 721 4.73 2.12 16.22
C ALA A 721 3.40 1.32 16.65
N GLY A 722 3.46 0.02 17.10
CA GLY A 722 2.33 -0.96 17.39
C GLY A 722 2.64 -2.07 18.48
N GLY A 723 1.74 -2.98 18.99
CA GLY A 723 1.82 -4.20 19.92
C GLY A 723 0.65 -5.14 20.48
N SER A 724 0.82 -6.43 20.84
CA SER A 724 0.15 -7.04 22.04
C SER A 724 0.81 -6.86 23.49
N PHE A 725 1.55 -5.77 23.89
CA PHE A 725 2.50 -5.51 25.04
C PHE A 725 1.91 -4.79 26.28
N THR A 726 2.33 -4.90 27.59
CA THR A 726 1.78 -4.07 28.77
C THR A 726 2.28 -2.76 29.46
N THR A 727 3.50 -2.30 29.57
CA THR A 727 3.91 -1.21 30.50
C THR A 727 4.82 -0.20 29.77
N ALA A 728 6.12 0.06 30.05
CA ALA A 728 7.13 0.79 29.22
C ALA A 728 7.85 2.01 29.84
N GLY A 729 8.52 1.85 30.97
CA GLY A 729 9.08 2.88 31.84
C GLY A 729 8.26 2.99 33.12
N GLY A 730 7.15 2.25 33.17
CA GLY A 730 6.13 2.40 34.20
C GLY A 730 5.32 3.73 34.24
N VAL A 731 4.44 4.06 33.27
CA VAL A 731 3.43 5.19 33.12
C VAL A 731 2.13 4.43 33.30
N PRO A 732 0.94 4.92 32.97
CA PRO A 732 0.16 4.16 31.95
C PRO A 732 0.09 4.70 30.52
N ALA A 733 0.44 3.85 29.58
CA ALA A 733 -0.18 3.84 28.28
C ALA A 733 -0.55 2.38 28.19
N ASN A 734 -1.77 2.12 27.77
CA ASN A 734 -2.04 0.92 27.05
C ASN A 734 -1.70 1.22 25.60
N TYR A 735 -2.03 0.30 24.76
CA TYR A 735 -2.00 0.28 23.32
C TYR A 735 -1.27 1.25 22.36
N ILE A 736 -0.53 2.34 22.72
CA ILE A 736 0.52 3.05 21.92
C ILE A 736 1.47 4.04 22.67
N ALA A 737 2.54 4.56 22.04
CA ALA A 737 3.59 5.42 22.65
C ALA A 737 4.06 6.67 21.84
N LYS A 738 5.37 7.05 21.83
CA LYS A 738 6.14 8.05 21.02
C LYS A 738 7.59 8.37 21.45
N TRP A 739 8.57 8.69 20.59
CA TRP A 739 10.03 8.90 20.88
C TRP A 739 10.94 9.84 20.03
N ASP A 740 11.70 10.72 20.66
CA ASP A 740 12.64 11.66 20.02
C ASP A 740 14.13 11.28 20.02
N GLY A 741 14.65 10.81 21.16
CA GLY A 741 16.08 10.97 21.47
C GLY A 741 16.41 10.89 22.97
N SER A 742 15.85 11.78 23.82
CA SER A 742 16.15 11.92 25.26
C SER A 742 15.03 11.75 26.31
N ALA A 743 13.73 12.07 26.11
CA ALA A 743 12.65 11.76 27.10
C ALA A 743 11.15 11.73 26.57
N TRP A 744 10.24 10.79 27.01
CA TRP A 744 8.75 10.46 26.79
C TRP A 744 7.73 11.70 26.73
N SER A 745 6.37 11.61 26.62
CA SER A 745 5.29 12.65 26.97
C SER A 745 3.85 12.52 26.37
N ALA A 746 3.07 13.57 25.97
CA ALA A 746 1.55 13.56 25.90
C ALA A 746 0.78 13.93 24.60
N LEU A 747 -0.39 13.28 24.33
CA LEU A 747 -1.61 13.96 23.81
C LEU A 747 -2.98 13.25 24.04
N GLY A 748 -3.55 12.40 23.16
CA GLY A 748 -5.01 12.05 23.24
C GLY A 748 -5.63 10.73 22.67
N SER A 749 -6.92 10.56 23.04
CA SER A 749 -7.75 9.36 23.29
C SER A 749 -7.72 8.04 22.52
N GLY A 750 -6.85 7.83 21.55
CA GLY A 750 -6.20 6.53 21.45
C GLY A 750 -6.93 5.33 20.87
N THR A 751 -6.20 4.64 20.01
CA THR A 751 -6.68 3.84 18.90
C THR A 751 -7.33 2.53 19.27
N GLY A 752 -6.55 1.48 19.42
CA GLY A 752 -6.97 0.21 19.95
C GLY A 752 -5.74 -0.48 20.45
N PRO A 753 -5.76 -1.81 20.53
CA PRO A 753 -5.21 -2.51 19.39
C PRO A 753 -4.81 -1.55 18.24
N VAL A 754 -3.59 -1.24 17.93
CA VAL A 754 -3.14 -0.31 16.87
C VAL A 754 -2.23 -0.97 15.87
N SER A 755 -2.81 -1.57 14.83
CA SER A 755 -2.53 -1.86 13.40
C SER A 755 -1.59 -1.11 12.46
N ALA A 756 -1.77 0.20 12.19
CA ALA A 756 -1.27 0.81 10.97
C ALA A 756 -1.31 2.37 10.74
N LEU A 757 -0.33 3.28 10.39
CA LEU A 757 1.15 3.33 10.09
C LEU A 757 1.75 4.18 8.89
N ALA A 758 1.18 5.22 8.23
CA ALA A 758 1.81 5.87 7.01
C ALA A 758 2.68 7.20 7.09
N VAL A 759 3.30 7.85 6.01
CA VAL A 759 4.13 9.11 6.09
C VAL A 759 4.37 10.13 4.87
N SER A 760 3.37 10.69 4.15
CA SER A 760 3.50 11.71 3.04
C SER A 760 3.51 13.25 3.38
N GLY A 761 4.20 13.76 4.39
CA GLY A 761 4.31 15.23 4.61
C GLY A 761 3.31 15.99 5.52
N THR A 762 1.96 15.93 5.39
CA THR A 762 0.99 16.34 6.48
C THR A 762 -0.38 15.63 6.56
N ASN A 763 -1.26 15.58 5.54
CA ASN A 763 -2.71 15.18 5.63
C ASN A 763 -3.15 13.72 5.24
N LEU A 764 -3.78 12.92 6.12
CA LEU A 764 -3.09 11.70 6.58
C LEU A 764 -3.87 10.34 6.74
N TYR A 765 -4.48 9.62 5.77
CA TYR A 765 -5.53 8.51 5.92
C TYR A 765 -5.52 7.21 6.91
N ALA A 766 -4.90 6.03 6.69
CA ALA A 766 -4.56 4.88 7.66
C ALA A 766 -5.53 3.97 8.51
N GLY A 767 -5.00 2.93 9.25
CA GLY A 767 -5.61 1.59 9.55
C GLY A 767 -5.36 0.58 10.77
N GLY A 768 -6.10 -0.58 10.96
CA GLY A 768 -5.87 -1.70 11.98
C GLY A 768 -7.01 -2.62 12.64
N GLN A 769 -6.94 -3.91 13.08
CA GLN A 769 -8.13 -4.82 13.40
C GLN A 769 -9.44 -4.49 14.31
N PHE A 770 -10.06 -3.28 14.35
CA PHE A 770 -11.24 -2.81 15.17
C PHE A 770 -12.66 -3.35 14.94
N THR A 771 -13.55 -3.02 15.89
CA THR A 771 -14.94 -2.56 15.67
C THR A 771 -15.40 -1.10 16.04
N THR A 772 -14.72 -0.24 16.81
CA THR A 772 -15.18 1.17 17.04
C THR A 772 -14.05 2.24 16.99
N ALA A 773 -14.24 3.56 16.78
CA ALA A 773 -13.21 4.47 16.20
C ALA A 773 -12.94 5.90 16.80
N GLY A 774 -13.66 6.44 17.79
CA GLY A 774 -13.34 7.74 18.44
C GLY A 774 -14.56 8.59 18.82
N ALA A 775 -15.48 8.79 17.89
CA ALA A 775 -16.85 9.30 18.05
C ALA A 775 -17.65 9.13 16.74
N VAL A 776 -16.99 9.12 15.56
CA VAL A 776 -17.60 9.00 14.22
C VAL A 776 -17.45 7.58 13.62
N PRO A 777 -18.50 7.03 12.98
CA PRO A 777 -18.50 5.77 12.21
C PRO A 777 -17.54 5.66 11.02
N ALA A 778 -16.29 5.25 11.28
CA ALA A 778 -15.66 4.29 10.41
C ALA A 778 -16.58 3.07 10.29
N ASN A 779 -16.54 2.34 9.21
CA ASN A 779 -15.96 1.04 9.39
C ASN A 779 -14.56 1.14 8.85
N ARG A 780 -13.73 0.41 9.53
CA ARG A 780 -12.40 0.03 9.21
C ARG A 780 -11.61 1.03 8.31
N ILE A 781 -11.49 2.33 8.74
CA ILE A 781 -10.71 3.54 8.26
C ILE A 781 -11.11 4.87 9.08
N ALA A 782 -10.24 5.85 9.58
CA ALA A 782 -10.62 7.10 10.42
C ALA A 782 -9.90 8.53 10.19
N ARG A 783 -10.04 9.65 10.99
CA ARG A 783 -9.31 10.99 10.75
C ARG A 783 -8.79 11.92 11.90
N TRP A 784 -7.71 12.79 11.95
CA TRP A 784 -6.30 12.93 11.36
C TRP A 784 -6.04 14.01 10.30
N ASP A 785 -6.28 15.28 10.57
CA ASP A 785 -5.86 16.39 9.70
C ASP A 785 -5.36 17.65 10.46
N GLY A 786 -6.04 18.02 11.55
CA GLY A 786 -5.87 19.23 12.34
C GLY A 786 -6.83 19.30 13.55
N ASN A 787 -8.15 19.47 13.42
CA ASN A 787 -9.00 19.56 12.23
C ASN A 787 -10.48 19.16 12.54
N ALA A 788 -11.14 18.44 11.62
CA ALA A 788 -12.58 18.18 11.60
C ALA A 788 -12.92 16.75 11.09
N TRP A 789 -12.94 15.80 12.03
CA TRP A 789 -13.14 14.34 11.94
C TRP A 789 -14.31 13.85 11.04
N ALA A 790 -14.09 13.53 9.76
CA ALA A 790 -15.13 12.93 8.90
C ALA A 790 -14.67 12.22 7.60
N ALA A 791 -14.64 10.88 7.62
CA ALA A 791 -14.91 9.91 6.53
C ALA A 791 -14.04 9.93 5.22
N LEU A 792 -14.15 8.86 4.39
CA LEU A 792 -13.58 8.67 3.04
C LEU A 792 -14.20 7.41 2.36
N GLY A 793 -14.85 7.55 1.21
CA GLY A 793 -15.39 6.41 0.43
C GLY A 793 -16.31 5.39 1.12
N SER A 794 -16.46 4.22 0.47
CA SER A 794 -17.43 3.16 0.84
C SER A 794 -16.95 2.26 1.96
N GLY A 795 -15.70 1.87 1.89
CA GLY A 795 -15.07 0.84 2.68
C GLY A 795 -15.68 -0.58 2.81
N MET A 796 -14.98 -1.39 3.60
CA MET A 796 -14.54 -2.76 3.43
C MET A 796 -15.15 -3.91 4.27
N ASN A 797 -14.51 -5.11 4.27
CA ASN A 797 -15.03 -6.28 4.97
C ASN A 797 -14.08 -7.46 5.42
N ASN A 798 -12.74 -7.37 5.58
CA ASN A 798 -11.86 -8.08 6.56
C ASN A 798 -10.45 -7.41 6.68
N SER A 799 -9.61 -7.79 7.65
CA SER A 799 -8.42 -7.17 8.28
C SER A 799 -7.01 -7.26 7.57
N VAL A 800 -6.05 -6.34 7.81
CA VAL A 800 -5.32 -5.51 6.80
C VAL A 800 -3.79 -5.24 6.98
N LEU A 801 -2.99 -6.26 7.30
CA LEU A 801 -1.56 -6.16 7.57
C LEU A 801 -0.61 -5.40 6.50
N ALA A 802 -0.73 -4.05 6.08
CA ALA A 802 0.31 -3.13 5.39
C ALA A 802 0.16 -1.64 4.64
N LEU A 803 -0.58 -0.51 4.96
CA LEU A 803 -0.80 0.80 4.11
C LEU A 803 0.21 2.07 4.23
N ALA A 804 0.73 2.77 3.18
CA ALA A 804 1.87 3.75 3.18
C ALA A 804 2.04 5.05 2.25
N ALA A 805 2.31 6.30 2.66
CA ALA A 805 2.43 7.49 1.72
C ALA A 805 3.79 8.31 1.73
N ASP A 806 4.27 8.97 0.64
CA ASP A 806 5.34 10.03 0.50
C ASP A 806 4.99 11.36 -0.29
N GLY A 807 4.90 11.40 -1.63
CA GLY A 807 5.16 12.60 -2.45
C GLY A 807 4.38 12.77 -3.78
N ALA A 808 4.46 11.85 -4.75
CA ALA A 808 3.87 12.03 -6.10
C ALA A 808 2.31 12.02 -6.18
N GLY A 809 1.53 10.99 -5.80
CA GLY A 809 1.83 9.55 -5.77
C GLY A 809 0.77 8.70 -5.01
N HIS A 810 1.07 7.42 -4.68
CA HIS A 810 0.16 6.25 -4.87
C HIS A 810 0.21 5.06 -3.86
N LEU A 811 -0.82 4.16 -3.86
CA LEU A 811 -1.17 3.18 -2.77
C LEU A 811 -1.73 1.73 -2.95
N PHE A 812 -0.99 0.62 -2.67
CA PHE A 812 -1.18 -0.86 -3.01
C PHE A 812 -1.18 -1.90 -1.80
N VAL A 813 -1.72 -3.15 -1.80
CA VAL A 813 -2.13 -3.95 -0.57
C VAL A 813 -1.95 -5.52 -0.42
N GLY A 814 -2.60 -6.27 0.55
CA GLY A 814 -2.73 -7.76 0.91
C GLY A 814 -4.17 -8.24 1.41
N GLY A 815 -4.46 -9.55 1.72
CA GLY A 815 -5.63 -10.30 2.38
C GLY A 815 -6.94 -10.92 1.69
N ASN A 816 -7.73 -11.84 2.35
CA ASN A 816 -8.42 -13.18 2.00
C ASN A 816 -9.58 -13.68 0.99
N PHE A 817 -10.68 -13.16 0.39
CA PHE A 817 -11.47 -11.91 0.34
C PHE A 817 -12.59 -11.94 -0.79
N TYR A 818 -13.42 -10.89 -1.08
CA TYR A 818 -14.69 -10.81 -1.91
C TYR A 818 -14.73 -9.58 -3.11
N LEU A 819 -14.86 -8.61 -2.05
CA LEU A 819 -15.34 -7.16 -1.74
C LEU A 819 -14.28 -6.03 -1.22
N ALA A 820 -13.34 -5.46 -2.00
CA ALA A 820 -12.52 -4.19 -2.03
C ALA A 820 -12.98 -2.70 -2.43
N GLY A 821 -14.18 -2.27 -2.85
CA GLY A 821 -14.58 -0.96 -3.43
C GLY A 821 -16.03 -0.99 -3.99
N THR A 822 -16.30 -0.98 -5.32
CA THR A 822 -17.52 -1.65 -5.89
C THR A 822 -17.44 -2.50 -7.20
N ASN A 823 -16.41 -2.36 -8.04
CA ASN A 823 -15.98 -3.37 -9.07
C ASN A 823 -15.83 -4.82 -8.53
N VAL A 824 -15.27 -5.77 -9.28
CA VAL A 824 -14.39 -6.78 -8.67
C VAL A 824 -12.99 -6.45 -9.17
N SER A 825 -12.15 -7.42 -9.39
CA SER A 825 -10.79 -7.20 -9.83
C SER A 825 -10.47 -8.40 -10.72
N PRO A 826 -10.81 -9.62 -10.25
CA PRO A 826 -10.59 -10.07 -8.87
C PRO A 826 -9.16 -9.73 -8.36
N TYR A 827 -8.88 -9.77 -7.07
CA TYR A 827 -7.55 -9.59 -6.43
C TYR A 827 -6.66 -8.29 -6.75
N ILE A 828 -6.20 -7.51 -5.72
CA ILE A 828 -5.29 -6.28 -5.62
C ILE A 828 -5.90 -4.88 -5.97
N ALA A 829 -5.32 -3.63 -6.00
CA ALA A 829 -6.14 -2.40 -6.32
C ALA A 829 -5.76 -0.99 -7.04
N GLN A 830 -6.62 0.10 -7.03
CA GLN A 830 -6.33 1.60 -7.05
C GLN A 830 -7.49 2.62 -6.84
N ALA A 831 -7.27 3.74 -6.08
CA ALA A 831 -8.00 5.04 -6.20
C ALA A 831 -7.24 6.27 -6.81
N ASN A 832 -7.53 7.51 -6.42
CA ASN A 832 -6.53 8.58 -6.30
C ASN A 832 -6.94 9.55 -5.18
N ILE A 833 -6.04 10.43 -4.74
CA ILE A 833 -6.45 11.82 -4.42
C ILE A 833 -5.73 12.85 -5.27
N GLY A 834 -4.55 13.27 -4.82
CA GLY A 834 -4.13 14.63 -5.05
C GLY A 834 -2.75 14.95 -4.52
N SER A 835 -1.92 15.39 -5.46
CA SER A 835 -0.58 15.88 -5.25
C SER A 835 -0.56 17.20 -4.47
N VAL A 836 0.40 17.33 -3.55
CA VAL A 836 0.69 18.61 -2.89
C VAL A 836 1.24 19.57 -3.96
N PRO A 837 0.76 20.84 -4.04
CA PRO A 837 1.27 21.81 -5.00
C PRO A 837 2.80 21.98 -4.93
N THR A 838 3.49 21.40 -5.91
CA THR A 838 4.96 21.30 -5.96
C THR A 838 5.48 22.16 -7.10
N ILE A 839 6.41 23.07 -6.79
CA ILE A 839 7.08 23.91 -7.79
C ILE A 839 8.13 23.06 -8.51
N MET A 840 7.87 22.75 -9.78
CA MET A 840 8.77 21.98 -10.65
C MET A 840 9.93 22.86 -11.16
N MET A 841 9.67 24.15 -11.39
CA MET A 841 10.69 25.11 -11.79
C MET A 841 10.48 26.44 -11.04
N PRO A 842 11.38 26.85 -10.14
CA PRO A 842 11.31 28.17 -9.50
C PRO A 842 11.75 29.28 -10.48
N PRO A 843 11.26 30.52 -10.30
CA PRO A 843 11.62 31.64 -11.15
C PRO A 843 13.11 31.97 -11.05
N GLN A 844 13.71 32.32 -12.19
CA GLN A 844 15.15 32.52 -12.33
C GLN A 844 15.55 34.00 -12.22
N THR A 845 16.57 34.28 -11.41
CA THR A 845 17.20 35.60 -11.24
C THR A 845 17.68 36.16 -12.57
N GLN A 846 17.37 37.43 -12.84
CA GLN A 846 17.65 38.09 -14.12
C GLN A 846 18.24 39.50 -13.90
N THR A 847 19.08 39.95 -14.83
CA THR A 847 19.69 41.30 -14.83
C THR A 847 19.39 41.93 -16.18
N ALA A 848 18.91 43.17 -16.19
CA ALA A 848 18.47 43.85 -17.41
C ALA A 848 18.75 45.36 -17.34
N GLU A 849 18.88 46.01 -18.50
CA GLU A 849 19.02 47.48 -18.56
C GLU A 849 17.64 48.16 -18.46
N ALA A 850 17.62 49.43 -18.06
CA ALA A 850 16.38 50.19 -17.95
C ALA A 850 15.72 50.35 -19.34
N GLY A 851 14.42 50.05 -19.43
CA GLY A 851 13.68 49.98 -20.70
C GLY A 851 13.64 48.61 -21.35
N ALA A 852 14.38 47.61 -20.84
CA ALA A 852 14.29 46.23 -21.34
C ALA A 852 12.98 45.53 -20.91
N THR A 853 12.74 44.34 -21.47
CA THR A 853 11.64 43.43 -21.05
C THR A 853 12.23 42.19 -20.37
N VAL A 854 11.62 41.75 -19.27
CA VAL A 854 12.05 40.61 -18.44
C VAL A 854 10.89 39.62 -18.31
N HIS A 855 11.18 38.31 -18.31
CA HIS A 855 10.17 37.25 -18.25
C HIS A 855 10.50 36.27 -17.12
N PHE A 856 9.62 36.12 -16.13
CA PHE A 856 9.71 35.07 -15.12
C PHE A 856 8.70 33.97 -15.43
N ALA A 857 9.12 32.73 -15.32
CA ALA A 857 8.25 31.57 -15.33
C ALA A 857 8.36 30.84 -13.98
N VAL A 858 7.25 30.34 -13.48
CA VAL A 858 7.19 29.37 -12.39
C VAL A 858 6.28 28.24 -12.84
N ASP A 859 6.78 27.01 -12.78
CA ASP A 859 6.01 25.82 -13.15
C ASP A 859 5.66 25.02 -11.90
N ALA A 860 4.42 24.56 -11.79
CA ALA A 860 3.91 23.89 -10.60
C ALA A 860 2.80 22.86 -10.91
N VAL A 861 2.88 21.71 -10.25
CA VAL A 861 1.94 20.58 -10.39
C VAL A 861 1.19 20.31 -9.09
N GLY A 862 -0.06 19.83 -9.18
CA GLY A 862 -0.96 19.59 -8.05
C GLY A 862 -2.35 19.16 -8.55
N GLU A 863 -3.13 18.45 -7.73
CA GLU A 863 -4.54 18.12 -8.00
C GLU A 863 -5.40 18.58 -6.80
N PRO A 864 -6.31 19.56 -6.96
CA PRO A 864 -6.63 20.27 -8.21
C PRO A 864 -5.47 21.17 -8.70
N PRO A 865 -5.44 21.53 -10.01
CA PRO A 865 -4.35 22.31 -10.62
C PRO A 865 -3.98 23.59 -9.85
N PRO A 866 -2.67 23.88 -9.64
CA PRO A 866 -2.26 25.06 -8.88
C PRO A 866 -2.68 26.38 -9.54
N ALA A 867 -3.41 27.21 -8.78
CA ALA A 867 -3.55 28.63 -9.08
C ALA A 867 -2.24 29.39 -8.77
N TYR A 868 -1.88 30.34 -9.62
CA TYR A 868 -0.67 31.14 -9.47
C TYR A 868 -1.01 32.55 -8.92
N GLN A 869 -0.08 33.14 -8.16
CA GLN A 869 -0.11 34.55 -7.78
C GLN A 869 1.33 35.05 -7.64
N TRP A 870 1.64 36.19 -8.26
CA TRP A 870 2.96 36.83 -8.16
C TRP A 870 3.03 37.93 -7.11
N TYR A 871 4.19 38.08 -6.50
CA TYR A 871 4.52 39.11 -5.51
C TYR A 871 5.82 39.83 -5.88
N PHE A 872 5.90 41.13 -5.61
CA PHE A 872 7.11 41.96 -5.69
C PHE A 872 7.44 42.50 -4.30
N ASN A 873 8.62 42.20 -3.76
CA ASN A 873 9.04 42.58 -2.41
C ASN A 873 7.96 42.30 -1.34
N GLY A 874 7.29 41.14 -1.43
CA GLY A 874 6.19 40.73 -0.55
C GLY A 874 4.82 41.36 -0.83
N THR A 875 4.72 42.32 -1.75
CA THR A 875 3.46 42.97 -2.15
C THR A 875 2.81 42.23 -3.32
N ASN A 876 1.50 41.93 -3.22
CA ASN A 876 0.77 41.14 -4.23
C ASN A 876 0.58 41.92 -5.54
N ILE A 877 0.95 41.32 -6.68
CA ILE A 877 0.69 41.81 -8.03
C ILE A 877 -0.66 41.23 -8.51
N LEU A 878 -1.75 41.87 -8.09
CA LEU A 878 -3.13 41.35 -8.20
C LEU A 878 -3.58 40.91 -9.61
N SER A 879 -3.02 41.50 -10.68
CA SER A 879 -3.34 41.16 -12.07
C SER A 879 -2.57 39.96 -12.63
N CYS A 880 -1.62 39.38 -11.88
CA CYS A 880 -0.69 38.38 -12.36
C CYS A 880 -0.96 37.02 -11.69
N THR A 881 -1.86 36.26 -12.32
CA THR A 881 -2.35 34.95 -11.83
C THR A 881 -2.00 33.77 -12.74
N ASN A 882 -1.03 33.95 -13.64
CA ASN A 882 -0.54 32.93 -14.58
C ASN A 882 0.85 32.44 -14.17
N SER A 883 1.29 31.30 -14.72
CA SER A 883 2.63 30.74 -14.54
C SER A 883 3.76 31.60 -15.13
N ASN A 884 3.44 32.60 -15.96
CA ASN A 884 4.40 33.55 -16.52
C ASN A 884 4.09 35.00 -16.08
N LEU A 885 5.13 35.74 -15.69
CA LEU A 885 5.12 37.17 -15.41
C LEU A 885 6.08 37.88 -16.37
N GLN A 886 5.52 38.65 -17.31
CA GLN A 886 6.26 39.55 -18.19
C GLN A 886 6.25 40.97 -17.63
N LEU A 887 7.43 41.60 -17.55
CA LEU A 887 7.63 42.99 -17.16
C LEU A 887 8.29 43.73 -18.33
N ALA A 888 7.53 44.60 -19.02
CA ALA A 888 8.03 45.41 -20.14
C ALA A 888 8.46 46.81 -19.69
N ASN A 889 9.42 47.40 -20.41
CA ASN A 889 10.00 48.72 -20.14
C ASN A 889 10.46 48.92 -18.68
N ILE A 890 11.20 47.96 -18.13
CA ILE A 890 11.53 47.92 -16.70
C ILE A 890 12.32 49.16 -16.25
N LEU A 891 11.88 49.78 -15.16
CA LEU A 891 12.51 50.97 -14.56
C LEU A 891 13.23 50.61 -13.25
N PHE A 892 14.20 51.45 -12.87
CA PHE A 892 15.02 51.23 -11.66
C PHE A 892 14.23 50.95 -10.36
N PRO A 893 13.05 51.59 -10.09
CA PRO A 893 12.22 51.27 -8.91
C PRO A 893 11.58 49.88 -8.91
N GLN A 894 11.67 49.11 -10.01
CA GLN A 894 11.20 47.73 -10.12
C GLN A 894 12.32 46.70 -9.86
N SER A 895 13.50 47.15 -9.42
CA SER A 895 14.53 46.28 -8.86
C SER A 895 14.08 45.73 -7.49
N GLY A 896 14.20 44.43 -7.28
CA GLY A 896 13.75 43.76 -6.05
C GLY A 896 13.64 42.24 -6.19
N THR A 897 12.99 41.61 -5.22
CA THR A 897 12.70 40.17 -5.21
C THR A 897 11.31 39.91 -5.78
N TYR A 898 11.23 39.02 -6.78
CA TYR A 898 9.99 38.49 -7.32
C TYR A 898 9.85 37.01 -6.92
N CYS A 899 8.64 36.64 -6.51
CA CYS A 899 8.28 35.25 -6.24
C CYS A 899 6.84 34.96 -6.70
N GLY A 900 6.58 33.73 -7.12
CA GLY A 900 5.25 33.22 -7.44
C GLY A 900 4.87 32.11 -6.47
N GLY A 901 3.63 32.09 -5.98
CA GLY A 901 3.15 31.04 -5.08
C GLY A 901 1.70 31.21 -4.65
N HIS A 902 1.13 30.13 -4.10
CA HIS A 902 -0.11 30.20 -3.32
C HIS A 902 0.06 31.10 -2.10
N LYS A 903 -1.07 31.52 -1.49
CA LYS A 903 -1.13 32.35 -0.27
C LYS A 903 0.01 32.04 0.70
N CYS A 904 0.99 32.94 0.81
CA CYS A 904 1.90 32.91 1.95
C CYS A 904 1.06 33.04 3.23
N LEU A 905 1.19 32.07 4.13
CA LEU A 905 0.70 32.21 5.50
C LEU A 905 1.37 33.44 6.13
N ARG A 906 0.56 34.35 6.67
CA ARG A 906 1.08 35.41 7.53
C ARG A 906 1.57 34.77 8.83
N CYS A 907 2.87 34.63 8.99
CA CYS A 907 3.46 34.79 10.32
C CYS A 907 3.30 36.27 10.68
N GLY A 908 2.24 36.58 11.41
CA GLY A 908 2.08 37.88 12.04
C GLY A 908 2.84 37.87 13.36
N ASP A 909 3.98 38.55 13.41
CA ASP A 909 4.52 39.07 14.66
C ASP A 909 5.19 40.42 14.40
N GLN A 910 4.91 41.41 15.24
CA GLN A 910 5.51 42.74 15.14
C GLN A 910 6.67 42.89 16.13
N HIS A 911 7.89 42.61 15.68
CA HIS A 911 9.07 43.25 16.26
C HIS A 911 10.07 43.69 15.19
N ALA A 912 10.62 44.87 15.38
CA ALA A 912 11.36 45.59 14.35
C ALA A 912 12.88 45.38 14.45
N GLY A 913 13.54 45.26 13.29
CA GLY A 913 14.94 45.66 13.12
C GLY A 913 16.01 44.57 13.27
N ARG A 914 16.29 43.85 12.16
CA ARG A 914 17.63 43.44 11.71
C ARG A 914 17.57 42.96 10.24
N PRO A 915 18.66 43.09 9.46
CA PRO A 915 18.68 42.75 8.03
C PRO A 915 19.01 41.26 7.76
N GLU A 916 18.66 40.85 6.53
CA GLU A 916 19.01 39.63 5.77
C GLU A 916 19.39 38.33 6.53
N ARG A 917 18.55 37.30 6.31
CA ARG A 917 18.98 35.91 6.16
C ARG A 917 18.06 35.23 5.12
N ASP A 918 18.54 34.17 4.47
CA ASP A 918 18.10 33.80 3.12
C ASP A 918 16.67 33.24 2.99
N TYR A 919 16.03 33.55 1.85
CA TYR A 919 14.73 33.00 1.43
C TYR A 919 14.94 31.96 0.30
N PRO A 920 14.55 30.69 0.47
CA PRO A 920 14.90 29.61 -0.48
C PRO A 920 14.30 29.65 -1.90
N SER A 921 13.49 30.65 -2.27
CA SER A 921 12.70 30.63 -3.53
C SER A 921 12.48 31.99 -4.21
N GLY A 922 13.23 33.03 -3.82
CA GLY A 922 13.08 34.38 -4.39
C GLY A 922 14.12 34.71 -5.46
N SER A 923 13.68 35.01 -6.68
CA SER A 923 14.55 35.56 -7.75
C SER A 923 14.72 37.08 -7.60
N LYS A 924 15.96 37.58 -7.68
CA LYS A 924 16.28 39.03 -7.61
C LYS A 924 16.38 39.64 -9.02
N VAL A 925 16.10 40.94 -9.13
CA VAL A 925 16.32 41.76 -10.34
C VAL A 925 17.29 42.90 -10.06
N GLY A 926 18.40 42.94 -10.79
CA GLY A 926 19.34 44.06 -10.81
C GLY A 926 19.24 44.87 -12.09
N ALA A 927 19.22 46.20 -11.97
CA ALA A 927 19.34 47.13 -13.10
C ALA A 927 20.67 47.89 -13.01
N ARG A 928 21.41 48.00 -14.11
CA ARG A 928 22.63 48.83 -14.20
C ARG A 928 22.32 50.14 -14.95
N ARG A 929 23.05 51.21 -14.60
CA ARG A 929 23.16 52.40 -15.45
C ARG A 929 24.07 52.11 -16.64
N GLN A 930 23.71 52.65 -17.79
CA GLN A 930 24.61 52.83 -18.92
C GLN A 930 25.74 53.82 -18.52
N PRO A 931 27.02 53.57 -18.89
CA PRO A 931 28.11 54.48 -18.55
C PRO A 931 28.15 55.70 -19.49
N ASP A 932 28.17 56.90 -18.93
CA ASP A 932 28.16 58.16 -19.68
C ASP A 932 29.47 58.36 -20.49
N GLY A 933 29.36 58.32 -21.81
CA GLY A 933 30.48 58.42 -22.75
C GLY A 933 30.92 59.85 -23.05
N ALA A 934 31.92 60.35 -22.31
CA ALA A 934 32.85 61.43 -22.64
C ALA A 934 32.37 62.59 -23.55
N ALA A 935 31.99 63.72 -22.93
CA ALA A 935 32.06 65.05 -23.54
C ALA A 935 33.30 65.81 -23.02
N GLY A 936 33.92 66.66 -23.86
CA GLY A 936 35.27 67.19 -23.64
C GLY A 936 35.40 68.39 -22.69
N LYS A 937 36.66 68.66 -22.26
CA LYS A 937 37.06 69.91 -21.59
C LYS A 937 36.82 71.13 -22.49
N LEU A 938 36.59 72.30 -21.88
CA LEU A 938 37.35 73.57 -22.05
C LEU A 938 36.94 74.54 -20.88
N PRO A 939 37.55 75.73 -20.69
CA PRO A 939 38.00 76.16 -19.34
C PRO A 939 37.08 77.14 -18.59
N GLY A 940 37.52 77.51 -17.37
CA GLY A 940 36.89 78.47 -16.44
C GLY A 940 36.99 79.96 -16.85
N PRO A 941 36.96 80.91 -15.89
CA PRO A 941 37.74 80.87 -14.64
C PRO A 941 37.17 80.03 -13.49
#